data_AF-A0A3M0P1T5-F1
#
_entry.id   AF-A0A3M0P1T5-F1
#
_cell.length_a   1.000
_cell.length_b   1.000
_cell.length_c   1.000
_cell.angle_alpha   90.00
_cell.angle_beta   90.00
_cell.angle_gamma   90.00
#
_symmetry.space_group_name_H-M   'P 1'
#
loop_
_entity.id
_entity.type
_entity.pdbx_description
1 polymer ?
#
loop_
_entity_poly.entity_id
_entity_poly.type
_entity_poly.pdbx_seq_one_letter_code
_entity_poly.pdbx_strand_id
1 'polypeptide(L)'
;MKMAALQNISAFTLLESPTKIKDLLLAAKKQGYEAISLTDINVTYGLVNFFELAQEVGIKPLLGMQIRVNGLIDTFNQYDLIVLAKNDAGYRNLLRLSSRINLKTDNGTNKKVLTLTELTKDLTNLILIVPANPYSELLNLQGQDERLGNDFVRKLIGIIPKSSELYLGVYGSPKQKVYISYVKMLAKQFKLPLVCVEDTRYLKPENQFLRHTLKSVKNGSVLPDVQSLAKQSGSHYLPSTEEISERYHSLDLDQAVSNTWEIANKCTAQITFQLPVLPKYKQNKFQTSKEYLNELAQQGLKQRFSGQTVPMQYQHQLDYELKVIDEMDFNDYFLIVWDVVSYCHRVNIAMGPGRGSACGSLVSYVLKITEVDPIQYNLLFERFLNPARHEMPDIDLDIPDNRRDAVIKYMYEKYGMDHAAQILTFGTLAAKQVLRDTGRVFGLSEAELSKWSNSVPFSKGKITLKQAYESSPEMKLLVNVNEKNKLLFKTAQELEGLPRHYSIHAAGLVISDNSIAAISGLQAGQLGIPVTQQTKAYVEALGLLKIDFLGLRNLTILGETEELIHAQGKKFNANQIPLDDFETIRLFQTGNTGLIFQFESSGIKEVLRRLHPDNFEDLVAVNALYRPGPMQNISSFIARKQGKEKVTYPDASLKKILAPTYGILVYQEQVMQTAQVLAGFSLGEADILRRAMSKKNQVVIEQERSKFIAGAIKKGRSKDVAEKVYNYIAEFANYGFNRSHAVAYTKLAFWLAFLQVHYSTEFYTAMLNSTSANQLKTNDLVMQAQELGVKILPPDINQSGLDYEIKNGKIIVGLRAIKNIRLDFLKQIIEVRAKSKFTSFSDFLRQIDPKFIQPKVIQTLIKAGCFDRLDSNRNELLENSQEIIENVELTGKNIALSESLGGVPLKQASMPSKQEKAQMEEETLGFSTLTSPLIAVQKYAVKFNAKPLSQFNINETGIAVGKLMTLKLIKTKKGATMAFSVFADSTSRQDIVIFPGVYDQFKANLKVGTIYLLEIKVQNDRYDTSQKQYLLNKLKIVNFKS
;
A
#
# COMPACT_ATOMS: atom_id res chain seq x y z
N MET A 1 -48.63 15.92 -1.61
CA MET A 1 -48.63 14.50 -1.19
C MET A 1 -47.21 14.14 -0.79
N LYS A 2 -47.00 13.43 0.33
CA LYS A 2 -45.64 12.97 0.69
C LYS A 2 -45.20 11.90 -0.31
N MET A 3 -43.95 11.94 -0.77
CA MET A 3 -43.44 11.05 -1.80
C MET A 3 -42.05 10.53 -1.44
N ALA A 4 -41.75 9.30 -1.89
CA ALA A 4 -40.44 8.70 -1.76
C ALA A 4 -39.83 8.34 -3.11
N ALA A 5 -38.56 8.67 -3.32
CA ALA A 5 -37.81 8.22 -4.48
C ALA A 5 -37.25 6.82 -4.22
N LEU A 6 -37.78 5.79 -4.90
CA LEU A 6 -37.52 4.38 -4.58
C LEU A 6 -36.41 3.70 -5.41
N GLN A 7 -35.93 4.32 -6.48
CA GLN A 7 -34.93 3.73 -7.38
C GLN A 7 -33.86 4.76 -7.75
N ASN A 8 -32.75 4.78 -7.00
CA ASN A 8 -31.66 5.73 -7.22
C ASN A 8 -30.31 5.04 -7.13
N ILE A 9 -29.41 5.39 -8.04
CA ILE A 9 -28.06 4.83 -8.11
C ILE A 9 -27.03 5.92 -7.87
N SER A 10 -25.98 5.57 -7.14
CA SER A 10 -24.85 6.45 -6.87
C SER A 10 -23.61 6.02 -7.65
N ALA A 11 -22.54 6.80 -7.51
CA ALA A 11 -21.24 6.48 -8.07
C ALA A 11 -20.64 5.17 -7.53
N PHE A 12 -21.20 4.57 -6.47
CA PHE A 12 -20.79 3.25 -5.99
C PHE A 12 -21.21 2.10 -6.92
N THR A 13 -22.16 2.32 -7.83
CA THR A 13 -22.22 1.55 -9.07
C THR A 13 -21.12 2.06 -10.01
N LEU A 14 -19.92 1.52 -9.80
CA LEU A 14 -18.65 2.04 -10.30
C LEU A 14 -18.68 2.29 -11.81
N LEU A 15 -18.32 3.52 -12.21
CA LEU A 15 -18.26 3.99 -13.59
C LEU A 15 -19.60 3.94 -14.36
N GLU A 16 -20.75 3.88 -13.66
CA GLU A 16 -22.07 3.91 -14.30
C GLU A 16 -22.96 5.10 -13.90
N SER A 17 -22.67 5.74 -12.77
CA SER A 17 -23.36 6.95 -12.32
C SER A 17 -22.37 8.02 -11.85
N PRO A 18 -22.60 9.29 -12.20
CA PRO A 18 -21.78 10.40 -11.70
C PRO A 18 -22.22 10.91 -10.32
N THR A 19 -23.26 10.33 -9.72
CA THR A 19 -23.96 10.92 -8.57
C THR A 19 -23.25 10.60 -7.25
N LYS A 20 -22.80 11.64 -6.54
CA LYS A 20 -22.32 11.50 -5.15
C LYS A 20 -23.51 11.36 -4.21
N ILE A 21 -23.36 10.54 -3.16
CA ILE A 21 -24.41 10.29 -2.15
C ILE A 21 -24.92 11.60 -1.53
N LYS A 22 -24.00 12.48 -1.10
CA LYS A 22 -24.36 13.76 -0.47
C LYS A 22 -25.19 14.64 -1.42
N ASP A 23 -24.78 14.71 -2.69
CA ASP A 23 -25.46 15.51 -3.69
C ASP A 23 -26.86 14.93 -4.02
N LEU A 24 -27.01 13.60 -4.01
CA LEU A 24 -28.31 12.92 -4.15
C LEU A 24 -29.28 13.31 -3.04
N LEU A 25 -28.83 13.25 -1.78
CA LEU A 25 -29.65 13.57 -0.61
C LEU A 25 -30.10 15.04 -0.61
N LEU A 26 -29.16 15.96 -0.91
CA LEU A 26 -29.45 17.39 -1.00
C LEU A 26 -30.40 17.71 -2.17
N ALA A 27 -30.19 17.09 -3.33
CA ALA A 27 -31.07 17.25 -4.48
C ALA A 27 -32.47 16.72 -4.17
N ALA A 28 -32.60 15.54 -3.57
CA ALA A 28 -33.89 14.96 -3.22
C ALA A 28 -34.70 15.86 -2.27
N LYS A 29 -34.05 16.38 -1.22
CA LYS A 29 -34.70 17.33 -0.29
C LYS A 29 -35.15 18.60 -1.00
N LYS A 30 -34.32 19.13 -1.91
CA LYS A 30 -34.66 20.31 -2.72
C LYS A 30 -35.84 20.05 -3.67
N GLN A 31 -35.94 18.83 -4.20
CA GLN A 31 -36.98 18.40 -5.15
C GLN A 31 -38.30 17.96 -4.48
N GLY A 32 -38.42 18.12 -3.16
CA GLY A 32 -39.67 17.87 -2.42
C GLY A 32 -39.84 16.46 -1.83
N TYR A 33 -38.84 15.59 -1.95
CA TYR A 33 -38.91 14.23 -1.37
C TYR A 33 -38.68 14.25 0.15
N GLU A 34 -39.50 13.49 0.87
CA GLU A 34 -39.32 13.26 2.32
C GLU A 34 -38.52 11.99 2.63
N ALA A 35 -38.49 11.04 1.69
CA ALA A 35 -37.72 9.81 1.79
C ALA A 35 -37.04 9.49 0.46
N ILE A 36 -35.88 8.85 0.54
CA ILE A 36 -35.13 8.43 -0.65
C ILE A 36 -34.43 7.10 -0.39
N SER A 37 -34.38 6.25 -1.40
CA SER A 37 -33.59 5.01 -1.36
C SER A 37 -32.24 5.14 -2.05
N LEU A 38 -31.28 4.34 -1.60
CA LEU A 38 -30.08 4.04 -2.38
C LEU A 38 -30.16 2.58 -2.84
N THR A 39 -30.07 2.36 -4.14
CA THR A 39 -30.25 1.05 -4.79
C THR A 39 -29.16 0.77 -5.81
N ASP A 40 -27.89 0.87 -5.40
CA ASP A 40 -26.75 0.49 -6.24
C ASP A 40 -26.85 -0.98 -6.69
N ILE A 41 -26.21 -1.33 -7.82
CA ILE A 41 -26.42 -2.63 -8.46
C ILE A 41 -25.51 -3.68 -7.82
N ASN A 42 -26.11 -4.74 -7.28
CA ASN A 42 -25.47 -5.90 -6.64
C ASN A 42 -24.57 -5.59 -5.44
N VAL A 43 -24.38 -4.33 -5.06
CA VAL A 43 -23.41 -3.90 -4.03
C VAL A 43 -24.06 -3.01 -2.98
N THR A 44 -23.46 -2.99 -1.81
CA THR A 44 -23.92 -2.24 -0.62
C THR A 44 -22.89 -1.21 -0.14
N TYR A 45 -21.88 -0.91 -0.95
CA TYR A 45 -20.76 -0.01 -0.65
C TYR A 45 -21.17 1.32 -0.02
N GLY A 46 -22.24 1.92 -0.55
CA GLY A 46 -22.68 3.25 -0.17
C GLY A 46 -23.65 3.29 1.01
N LEU A 47 -24.20 2.16 1.47
CA LEU A 47 -25.36 2.17 2.38
C LEU A 47 -25.08 2.79 3.74
N VAL A 48 -23.92 2.51 4.33
CA VAL A 48 -23.55 3.05 5.65
C VAL A 48 -23.35 4.56 5.58
N ASN A 49 -22.56 5.01 4.60
CA ASN A 49 -22.33 6.44 4.30
C ASN A 49 -23.65 7.17 3.96
N PHE A 50 -24.53 6.53 3.18
CA PHE A 50 -25.84 7.06 2.82
C PHE A 50 -26.72 7.28 4.03
N PHE A 51 -26.77 6.32 4.95
CA PHE A 51 -27.55 6.42 6.17
C PHE A 51 -27.07 7.58 7.06
N GLU A 52 -25.76 7.66 7.31
CA GLU A 52 -25.15 8.74 8.11
C GLU A 52 -25.43 10.12 7.50
N LEU A 53 -25.14 10.29 6.20
CA LEU A 53 -25.38 11.57 5.52
C LEU A 53 -26.87 11.92 5.42
N ALA A 54 -27.76 10.94 5.31
CA ALA A 54 -29.21 11.19 5.28
C ALA A 54 -29.72 11.74 6.61
N GLN A 55 -29.17 11.23 7.73
CA GLN A 55 -29.45 11.78 9.07
C GLN A 55 -28.97 13.24 9.18
N GLU A 56 -27.75 13.54 8.71
CA GLU A 56 -27.22 14.91 8.71
C GLU A 56 -28.08 15.88 7.87
N VAL A 57 -28.53 15.44 6.70
CA VAL A 57 -29.36 16.25 5.79
C VAL A 57 -30.81 16.35 6.29
N GLY A 58 -31.26 15.42 7.13
CA GLY A 58 -32.63 15.34 7.64
C GLY A 58 -33.64 14.90 6.58
N ILE A 59 -33.32 13.83 5.84
CA ILE A 59 -34.23 13.14 4.90
C ILE A 59 -34.26 11.65 5.27
N LYS A 60 -35.41 10.98 5.16
CA LYS A 60 -35.54 9.58 5.57
C LYS A 60 -34.78 8.65 4.61
N PRO A 61 -33.74 7.90 5.04
CA PRO A 61 -33.06 6.94 4.18
C PRO A 61 -33.85 5.63 4.07
N LEU A 62 -33.94 5.08 2.86
CA LEU A 62 -34.46 3.74 2.58
C LEU A 62 -33.30 2.86 2.09
N LEU A 63 -32.84 1.91 2.92
CA LEU A 63 -31.69 1.06 2.60
C LEU A 63 -32.10 0.00 1.58
N GLY A 64 -31.43 -0.03 0.43
CA GLY A 64 -31.81 -0.92 -0.67
C GLY A 64 -30.67 -1.33 -1.59
N MET A 65 -31.01 -2.09 -2.63
CA MET A 65 -30.10 -2.56 -3.67
C MET A 65 -30.92 -2.91 -4.92
N GLN A 66 -30.35 -2.76 -6.11
CA GLN A 66 -30.85 -3.46 -7.30
C GLN A 66 -30.10 -4.77 -7.43
N ILE A 67 -30.77 -5.91 -7.31
CA ILE A 67 -30.15 -7.18 -7.69
C ILE A 67 -30.25 -7.36 -9.19
N ARG A 68 -29.15 -7.74 -9.83
CA ARG A 68 -29.06 -8.08 -11.25
C ARG A 68 -28.54 -9.50 -11.38
N VAL A 69 -29.46 -10.41 -11.69
CA VAL A 69 -29.25 -11.87 -11.73
C VAL A 69 -30.00 -12.48 -12.91
N ASN A 70 -29.74 -13.74 -13.25
CA ASN A 70 -30.41 -14.41 -14.36
C ASN A 70 -31.94 -14.50 -14.12
N GLY A 71 -32.72 -14.33 -15.19
CA GLY A 71 -34.17 -14.30 -15.14
C GLY A 71 -34.82 -15.60 -14.65
N LEU A 72 -36.09 -15.51 -14.25
CA LEU A 72 -36.91 -16.65 -13.81
C LEU A 72 -37.56 -17.41 -14.97
N ILE A 73 -37.76 -16.73 -16.10
CA ILE A 73 -38.24 -17.26 -17.37
C ILE A 73 -37.09 -17.26 -18.36
N ASP A 74 -36.48 -16.09 -18.61
CA ASP A 74 -35.32 -15.98 -19.48
C ASP A 74 -34.03 -16.08 -18.66
N THR A 75 -33.55 -17.31 -18.49
CA THR A 75 -32.35 -17.62 -17.71
C THR A 75 -31.05 -17.23 -18.42
N PHE A 76 -31.09 -16.86 -19.72
CA PHE A 76 -29.90 -16.49 -20.48
C PHE A 76 -29.46 -15.05 -20.24
N ASN A 77 -30.43 -14.17 -19.98
CA ASN A 77 -30.19 -12.76 -19.69
C ASN A 77 -30.30 -12.45 -18.20
N GLN A 78 -29.70 -11.32 -17.79
CA GLN A 78 -29.76 -10.83 -16.42
C GLN A 78 -30.73 -9.66 -16.30
N TYR A 79 -31.54 -9.69 -15.23
CA TYR A 79 -32.61 -8.75 -14.98
C TYR A 79 -32.52 -8.15 -13.58
N ASP A 80 -33.04 -6.93 -13.46
CA ASP A 80 -33.08 -6.15 -12.23
C ASP A 80 -34.31 -6.51 -11.38
N LEU A 81 -34.12 -6.57 -10.06
CA LEU A 81 -35.17 -6.50 -9.06
C LEU A 81 -34.73 -5.52 -7.97
N ILE A 82 -35.57 -4.54 -7.64
CA ILE A 82 -35.27 -3.60 -6.56
C ILE A 82 -35.66 -4.25 -5.24
N VAL A 83 -34.76 -4.21 -4.26
CA VAL A 83 -35.00 -4.74 -2.91
C VAL A 83 -34.72 -3.65 -1.86
N LEU A 84 -35.67 -3.44 -0.95
CA LEU A 84 -35.56 -2.47 0.15
C LEU A 84 -35.73 -3.17 1.50
N ALA A 85 -34.96 -2.78 2.50
CA ALA A 85 -35.05 -3.34 3.84
C ALA A 85 -36.27 -2.80 4.61
N LYS A 86 -37.14 -3.69 5.11
CA LYS A 86 -38.28 -3.29 5.96
C LYS A 86 -37.83 -2.89 7.36
N ASN A 87 -36.86 -3.61 7.90
CA ASN A 87 -36.35 -3.49 9.27
C ASN A 87 -34.88 -3.96 9.31
N ASP A 88 -34.28 -3.96 10.50
CA ASP A 88 -32.88 -4.33 10.69
C ASP A 88 -32.55 -5.76 10.24
N ALA A 89 -33.50 -6.70 10.39
CA ALA A 89 -33.35 -8.05 9.87
C ALA A 89 -33.31 -8.06 8.33
N GLY A 90 -34.16 -7.25 7.69
CA GLY A 90 -34.13 -7.00 6.26
C GLY A 90 -32.80 -6.39 5.81
N TYR A 91 -32.22 -5.44 6.56
CA TYR A 91 -30.93 -4.86 6.23
C TYR A 91 -29.79 -5.90 6.30
N ARG A 92 -29.74 -6.73 7.34
CA ARG A 92 -28.77 -7.84 7.42
C ARG A 92 -28.91 -8.81 6.26
N ASN A 93 -30.15 -9.11 5.85
CA ASN A 93 -30.42 -9.97 4.70
C ASN A 93 -30.02 -9.32 3.38
N LEU A 94 -30.19 -8.01 3.24
CA LEU A 94 -29.72 -7.23 2.09
C LEU A 94 -28.20 -7.34 1.92
N LEU A 95 -27.44 -7.23 3.02
CA LEU A 95 -25.98 -7.42 3.02
C LEU A 95 -25.59 -8.85 2.64
N ARG A 96 -26.28 -9.86 3.19
CA ARG A 96 -26.06 -11.29 2.82
C ARG A 96 -26.38 -11.56 1.36
N LEU A 97 -27.45 -10.97 0.85
CA LEU A 97 -27.89 -11.11 -0.53
C LEU A 97 -26.81 -10.56 -1.49
N SER A 98 -26.33 -9.33 -1.21
CA SER A 98 -25.19 -8.76 -1.94
C SER A 98 -23.96 -9.65 -1.85
N SER A 99 -23.65 -10.17 -0.66
CA SER A 99 -22.51 -11.06 -0.44
C SER A 99 -22.59 -12.31 -1.29
N ARG A 100 -23.74 -12.99 -1.29
CA ARG A 100 -23.94 -14.22 -2.03
C ARG A 100 -23.86 -14.01 -3.54
N ILE A 101 -24.39 -12.90 -4.05
CA ILE A 101 -24.28 -12.52 -5.47
C ILE A 101 -22.81 -12.34 -5.84
N ASN A 102 -22.08 -11.51 -5.11
CA ASN A 102 -20.68 -11.18 -5.45
C ASN A 102 -19.73 -12.38 -5.27
N LEU A 103 -19.91 -13.19 -4.22
CA LEU A 103 -19.07 -14.38 -4.00
C LEU A 103 -19.34 -15.50 -5.01
N LYS A 104 -20.60 -15.71 -5.44
CA LYS A 104 -20.90 -16.76 -6.44
C LYS A 104 -20.51 -16.36 -7.86
N THR A 105 -20.56 -15.07 -8.19
CA THR A 105 -20.33 -14.55 -9.54
C THR A 105 -18.92 -13.98 -9.75
N ASP A 106 -18.04 -14.09 -8.75
CA ASP A 106 -16.73 -13.44 -8.72
C ASP A 106 -16.83 -11.94 -9.05
N ASN A 107 -17.71 -11.24 -8.32
CA ASN A 107 -18.07 -9.84 -8.52
C ASN A 107 -18.62 -9.55 -9.93
N GLY A 108 -19.38 -10.50 -10.49
CA GLY A 108 -19.95 -10.43 -11.83
C GLY A 108 -18.99 -10.75 -12.97
N THR A 109 -17.78 -11.26 -12.69
CA THR A 109 -16.78 -11.58 -13.73
C THR A 109 -16.94 -12.98 -14.32
N ASN A 110 -17.50 -13.93 -13.57
CA ASN A 110 -17.75 -15.27 -14.07
C ASN A 110 -19.15 -15.37 -14.73
N LYS A 111 -19.34 -16.32 -15.65
CA LYS A 111 -20.61 -16.54 -16.37
C LYS A 111 -21.57 -17.51 -15.65
N LYS A 112 -21.44 -17.66 -14.33
CA LYS A 112 -22.28 -18.59 -13.59
C LYS A 112 -23.73 -18.10 -13.64
N VAL A 113 -24.64 -18.99 -14.06
CA VAL A 113 -26.08 -18.73 -13.99
C VAL A 113 -26.47 -18.70 -12.51
N LEU A 114 -26.95 -17.54 -12.05
CA LEU A 114 -27.45 -17.34 -10.70
C LEU A 114 -28.88 -16.84 -10.82
N THR A 115 -29.84 -17.60 -10.33
CA THR A 115 -31.26 -17.20 -10.36
C THR A 115 -31.77 -16.85 -8.96
N LEU A 116 -32.90 -16.14 -8.89
CA LEU A 116 -33.50 -15.74 -7.62
C LEU A 116 -33.86 -16.94 -6.70
N THR A 117 -34.10 -18.12 -7.27
CA THR A 117 -34.40 -19.35 -6.50
C THR A 117 -33.28 -19.72 -5.53
N GLU A 118 -32.02 -19.49 -5.91
CA GLU A 118 -30.84 -19.74 -5.08
C GLU A 118 -30.62 -18.71 -3.96
N LEU A 119 -31.37 -17.60 -4.00
CA LEU A 119 -31.26 -16.47 -3.09
C LEU A 119 -32.42 -16.39 -2.10
N THR A 120 -33.43 -17.24 -2.24
CA THR A 120 -34.66 -17.33 -1.41
C THR A 120 -34.46 -17.11 0.09
N LYS A 121 -33.42 -17.72 0.67
CA LYS A 121 -33.12 -17.61 2.12
C LYS A 121 -32.88 -16.17 2.57
N ASP A 122 -32.33 -15.33 1.71
CA ASP A 122 -31.97 -13.94 2.02
C ASP A 122 -33.05 -12.94 1.56
N LEU A 123 -34.20 -13.42 1.06
CA LEU A 123 -35.30 -12.57 0.59
C LEU A 123 -36.34 -12.25 1.68
N THR A 124 -36.06 -12.54 2.95
CA THR A 124 -37.00 -12.32 4.07
C THR A 124 -36.91 -10.90 4.62
N ASN A 125 -38.04 -10.34 5.07
CA ASN A 125 -38.16 -8.97 5.60
C ASN A 125 -37.76 -7.85 4.61
N LEU A 126 -38.02 -8.07 3.32
CA LEU A 126 -37.72 -7.12 2.25
C LEU A 126 -39.00 -6.65 1.55
N ILE A 127 -38.93 -5.48 0.92
CA ILE A 127 -39.87 -5.05 -0.12
C ILE A 127 -39.18 -5.29 -1.45
N LEU A 128 -39.82 -6.06 -2.33
CA LEU A 128 -39.32 -6.37 -3.67
C LEU A 128 -40.19 -5.63 -4.69
N ILE A 129 -39.54 -4.93 -5.61
CA ILE A 129 -40.22 -4.17 -6.66
C ILE A 129 -39.67 -4.61 -8.01
N VAL A 130 -40.54 -5.13 -8.87
CA VAL A 130 -40.21 -5.38 -10.28
C VAL A 130 -40.04 -4.03 -10.96
N PRO A 131 -38.85 -3.67 -11.48
CA PRO A 131 -38.62 -2.35 -12.05
C PRO A 131 -39.32 -2.21 -13.42
N ALA A 132 -39.39 -0.98 -13.94
CA ALA A 132 -39.86 -0.65 -15.29
C ALA A 132 -38.72 -0.11 -16.17
N ASN A 133 -37.49 -0.55 -15.91
CA ASN A 133 -36.27 -0.13 -16.62
C ASN A 133 -35.91 -1.13 -17.74
N PRO A 134 -34.90 -0.86 -18.60
CA PRO A 134 -34.49 -1.75 -19.68
C PRO A 134 -34.00 -3.15 -19.24
N TYR A 135 -33.73 -3.35 -17.96
CA TYR A 135 -33.33 -4.63 -17.38
C TYR A 135 -34.49 -5.29 -16.62
N SER A 136 -35.74 -4.86 -16.84
CA SER A 136 -36.92 -5.52 -16.27
C SER A 136 -37.28 -6.76 -17.08
N GLU A 137 -37.30 -7.93 -16.42
CA GLU A 137 -37.73 -9.18 -17.06
C GLU A 137 -39.17 -9.04 -17.56
N LEU A 138 -40.04 -8.43 -16.75
CA LEU A 138 -41.45 -8.26 -17.12
C LEU A 138 -41.63 -7.34 -18.33
N LEU A 139 -40.83 -6.27 -18.45
CA LEU A 139 -40.84 -5.39 -19.64
C LEU A 139 -40.33 -6.12 -20.88
N ASN A 140 -39.26 -6.91 -20.74
CA ASN A 140 -38.73 -7.71 -21.84
C ASN A 140 -39.73 -8.78 -22.31
N LEU A 141 -40.37 -9.49 -21.38
CA LEU A 141 -41.37 -10.51 -21.68
C LEU A 141 -42.59 -9.92 -22.40
N GLN A 142 -43.03 -8.70 -22.02
CA GLN A 142 -44.11 -8.00 -22.74
C GLN A 142 -43.78 -7.81 -24.22
N GLY A 143 -42.53 -7.48 -24.55
CA GLY A 143 -42.08 -7.32 -25.93
C GLY A 143 -41.91 -8.64 -26.70
N GLN A 144 -41.82 -9.78 -26.01
CA GLN A 144 -41.63 -11.11 -26.61
C GLN A 144 -42.94 -11.89 -26.71
N ASP A 145 -43.57 -12.19 -25.57
CA ASP A 145 -44.85 -12.88 -25.45
C ASP A 145 -45.50 -12.52 -24.09
N GLU A 146 -46.57 -11.72 -24.15
CA GLU A 146 -47.30 -11.23 -22.97
C GLU A 146 -47.82 -12.36 -22.06
N ARG A 147 -48.03 -13.57 -22.59
CA ARG A 147 -48.48 -14.73 -21.80
C ARG A 147 -47.43 -15.15 -20.77
N LEU A 148 -46.15 -15.00 -21.08
CA LEU A 148 -45.04 -15.40 -20.22
C LEU A 148 -44.96 -14.56 -18.94
N GLY A 149 -45.47 -13.32 -18.93
CA GLY A 149 -45.48 -12.52 -17.70
C GLY A 149 -46.40 -13.06 -16.62
N ASN A 150 -47.45 -13.81 -16.97
CA ASN A 150 -48.26 -14.53 -15.97
C ASN A 150 -47.42 -15.57 -15.23
N ASP A 151 -46.61 -16.34 -15.97
CA ASP A 151 -45.73 -17.35 -15.40
C ASP A 151 -44.63 -16.72 -14.55
N PHE A 152 -44.06 -15.61 -15.02
CA PHE A 152 -43.08 -14.83 -14.26
C PHE A 152 -43.64 -14.38 -12.90
N VAL A 153 -44.81 -13.73 -12.88
CA VAL A 153 -45.43 -13.24 -11.64
C VAL A 153 -45.80 -14.40 -10.71
N ARG A 154 -46.34 -15.51 -11.25
CA ARG A 154 -46.63 -16.72 -10.45
C ARG A 154 -45.38 -17.30 -9.79
N LYS A 155 -44.29 -17.46 -10.54
CA LYS A 155 -43.01 -17.94 -10.00
C LYS A 155 -42.48 -16.99 -8.93
N LEU A 156 -42.55 -15.68 -9.17
CA LEU A 156 -42.05 -14.68 -8.24
C LEU A 156 -42.82 -14.72 -6.91
N ILE A 157 -44.16 -14.79 -6.95
CA ILE A 157 -45.01 -14.97 -5.76
C ILE A 157 -44.65 -16.27 -5.01
N GLY A 158 -44.36 -17.37 -5.72
CA GLY A 158 -43.98 -18.64 -5.11
C GLY A 158 -42.60 -18.62 -4.41
N ILE A 159 -41.71 -17.71 -4.83
CA ILE A 159 -40.33 -17.59 -4.31
C ILE A 159 -40.24 -16.61 -3.14
N ILE A 160 -41.07 -15.56 -3.14
CA ILE A 160 -41.01 -14.49 -2.15
C ILE A 160 -41.59 -14.96 -0.81
N PRO A 161 -40.81 -14.88 0.30
CA PRO A 161 -41.30 -15.25 1.63
C PRO A 161 -42.48 -14.40 2.09
N LYS A 162 -43.37 -14.97 2.92
CA LYS A 162 -44.52 -14.24 3.51
C LYS A 162 -44.14 -13.03 4.36
N SER A 163 -42.91 -12.96 4.87
CA SER A 163 -42.39 -11.80 5.61
C SER A 163 -42.04 -10.60 4.71
N SER A 164 -42.06 -10.80 3.40
CA SER A 164 -41.71 -9.83 2.38
C SER A 164 -42.92 -9.46 1.52
N GLU A 165 -42.84 -8.32 0.85
CA GLU A 165 -43.92 -7.80 0.02
C GLU A 165 -43.44 -7.60 -1.42
N LEU A 166 -44.33 -7.82 -2.39
CA LEU A 166 -44.06 -7.67 -3.81
C LEU A 166 -44.90 -6.53 -4.41
N TYR A 167 -44.24 -5.66 -5.15
CA TYR A 167 -44.86 -4.57 -5.92
C TYR A 167 -44.46 -4.67 -7.39
N LEU A 168 -45.35 -4.25 -8.27
CA LEU A 168 -45.06 -4.12 -9.71
C LEU A 168 -44.79 -2.65 -10.02
N GLY A 169 -43.58 -2.36 -10.53
CA GLY A 169 -43.15 -1.01 -10.85
C GLY A 169 -43.77 -0.50 -12.15
N VAL A 170 -44.06 0.80 -12.18
CA VAL A 170 -44.50 1.53 -13.36
C VAL A 170 -43.66 2.80 -13.52
N TYR A 171 -43.18 3.05 -14.74
CA TYR A 171 -42.54 4.30 -15.13
C TYR A 171 -43.52 5.14 -15.95
N GLY A 172 -43.92 6.29 -15.41
CA GLY A 172 -44.96 7.15 -15.96
C GLY A 172 -44.49 7.87 -17.23
N SER A 173 -44.38 7.17 -18.35
CA SER A 173 -43.97 7.75 -19.62
C SER A 173 -44.98 7.45 -20.72
N PRO A 174 -45.33 8.44 -21.58
CA PRO A 174 -46.15 8.18 -22.76
C PRO A 174 -45.56 7.10 -23.69
N LYS A 175 -44.23 6.93 -23.70
CA LYS A 175 -43.56 5.88 -24.48
C LYS A 175 -43.78 4.47 -23.93
N GLN A 176 -44.21 4.34 -22.68
CA GLN A 176 -44.47 3.06 -22.02
C GLN A 176 -45.98 2.75 -21.86
N LYS A 177 -46.87 3.44 -22.58
CA LYS A 177 -48.33 3.21 -22.49
C LYS A 177 -48.74 1.74 -22.62
N VAL A 178 -48.13 1.01 -23.55
CA VAL A 178 -48.39 -0.42 -23.76
C VAL A 178 -48.03 -1.23 -22.51
N TYR A 179 -46.82 -1.02 -21.97
CA TYR A 179 -46.37 -1.67 -20.74
C TYR A 179 -47.23 -1.30 -19.52
N ILE A 180 -47.65 -0.04 -19.39
CA ILE A 180 -48.52 0.43 -18.30
C ILE A 180 -49.86 -0.32 -18.31
N SER A 181 -50.50 -0.46 -19.47
CA SER A 181 -51.75 -1.23 -19.60
C SER A 181 -51.54 -2.71 -19.25
N TYR A 182 -50.45 -3.30 -19.75
CA TYR A 182 -50.07 -4.69 -19.49
C TYR A 182 -49.86 -4.97 -18.00
N VAL A 183 -49.08 -4.14 -17.31
CA VAL A 183 -48.80 -4.33 -15.88
C VAL A 183 -50.01 -4.00 -15.00
N LYS A 184 -50.89 -3.07 -15.41
CA LYS A 184 -52.20 -2.83 -14.74
C LYS A 184 -53.07 -4.10 -14.77
N MET A 185 -53.12 -4.80 -15.89
CA MET A 185 -53.85 -6.07 -16.02
C MET A 185 -53.29 -7.13 -15.06
N LEU A 186 -51.97 -7.35 -15.06
CA LEU A 186 -51.32 -8.31 -14.17
C LEU A 186 -51.51 -7.96 -12.70
N ALA A 187 -51.36 -6.69 -12.33
CA ALA A 187 -51.58 -6.21 -10.96
C ALA A 187 -52.99 -6.54 -10.46
N LYS A 188 -54.02 -6.29 -11.29
CA LYS A 188 -55.41 -6.64 -10.95
C LYS A 188 -55.62 -8.14 -10.80
N GLN A 189 -55.06 -8.93 -11.73
CA GLN A 189 -55.22 -10.38 -11.75
C GLN A 189 -54.58 -11.06 -10.52
N PHE A 190 -53.37 -10.65 -10.15
CA PHE A 190 -52.62 -11.22 -9.03
C PHE A 190 -52.82 -10.48 -7.70
N LYS A 191 -53.66 -9.44 -7.68
CA LYS A 191 -53.91 -8.57 -6.51
C LYS A 191 -52.62 -7.97 -5.94
N LEU A 192 -51.73 -7.51 -6.82
CA LEU A 192 -50.46 -6.87 -6.46
C LEU A 192 -50.56 -5.34 -6.59
N PRO A 193 -49.99 -4.58 -5.65
CA PRO A 193 -49.94 -3.11 -5.75
C PRO A 193 -48.97 -2.64 -6.84
N LEU A 194 -49.36 -1.56 -7.54
CA LEU A 194 -48.47 -0.83 -8.45
C LEU A 194 -47.66 0.20 -7.68
N VAL A 195 -46.43 0.51 -8.14
CA VAL A 195 -45.62 1.56 -7.51
C VAL A 195 -44.81 2.35 -8.54
N CYS A 196 -44.68 3.65 -8.31
CA CYS A 196 -43.84 4.55 -9.10
C CYS A 196 -42.34 4.22 -8.97
N VAL A 197 -41.66 4.03 -10.09
CA VAL A 197 -40.20 3.83 -10.18
C VAL A 197 -39.62 4.64 -11.34
N GLU A 198 -38.56 5.41 -11.09
CA GLU A 198 -38.02 6.43 -12.02
C GLU A 198 -36.66 6.06 -12.66
N ASP A 199 -35.99 5.02 -12.15
CA ASP A 199 -34.63 4.64 -12.56
C ASP A 199 -33.64 5.82 -12.59
N THR A 200 -33.57 6.59 -11.50
CA THR A 200 -32.69 7.76 -11.37
C THR A 200 -31.21 7.34 -11.45
N ARG A 201 -30.49 7.83 -12.47
CA ARG A 201 -29.07 7.56 -12.71
C ARG A 201 -28.16 8.78 -12.50
N TYR A 202 -28.71 9.98 -12.58
CA TYR A 202 -28.02 11.26 -12.42
C TYR A 202 -28.98 12.32 -11.85
N LEU A 203 -28.47 13.50 -11.48
CA LEU A 203 -29.28 14.51 -10.78
C LEU A 203 -29.98 15.49 -11.72
N LYS A 204 -29.37 15.83 -12.85
CA LYS A 204 -29.92 16.78 -13.84
C LYS A 204 -29.90 16.20 -15.26
N PRO A 205 -30.79 16.64 -16.16
CA PRO A 205 -30.84 16.14 -17.54
C PRO A 205 -29.49 16.21 -18.26
N GLU A 206 -28.73 17.29 -18.10
CA GLU A 206 -27.42 17.50 -18.72
C GLU A 206 -26.32 16.56 -18.20
N ASN A 207 -26.49 15.97 -17.01
CA ASN A 207 -25.51 15.03 -16.46
C ASN A 207 -25.52 13.66 -17.17
N GLN A 208 -26.40 13.44 -18.15
CA GLN A 208 -26.31 12.28 -19.04
C GLN A 208 -24.94 12.17 -19.70
N PHE A 209 -24.33 13.31 -20.08
CA PHE A 209 -23.01 13.33 -20.69
C PHE A 209 -21.91 12.78 -19.77
N LEU A 210 -21.97 13.09 -18.47
CA LEU A 210 -21.06 12.53 -17.47
C LEU A 210 -21.18 11.00 -17.39
N ARG A 211 -22.42 10.50 -17.40
CA ARG A 211 -22.69 9.06 -17.40
C ARG A 211 -22.14 8.36 -18.65
N HIS A 212 -22.33 8.95 -19.83
CA HIS A 212 -21.73 8.43 -21.06
C HIS A 212 -20.21 8.40 -20.97
N THR A 213 -19.60 9.47 -20.45
CA THR A 213 -18.15 9.55 -20.23
C THR A 213 -17.66 8.43 -19.32
N LEU A 214 -18.32 8.21 -18.17
CA LEU A 214 -17.96 7.12 -17.24
C LEU A 214 -18.08 5.73 -17.87
N LYS A 215 -19.15 5.47 -18.64
CA LYS A 215 -19.31 4.20 -19.38
C LYS A 215 -18.20 3.99 -20.41
N SER A 216 -17.79 5.05 -21.12
CA SER A 216 -16.65 4.98 -22.04
C SER A 216 -15.32 4.74 -21.32
N VAL A 217 -15.13 5.33 -20.12
CA VAL A 217 -13.98 5.00 -19.26
C VAL A 217 -14.00 3.51 -18.87
N LYS A 218 -15.16 2.97 -18.49
CA LYS A 218 -15.34 1.55 -18.13
C LYS A 218 -15.00 0.61 -19.28
N ASN A 219 -15.45 0.95 -20.49
CA ASN A 219 -15.29 0.13 -21.69
C ASN A 219 -13.95 0.35 -22.42
N GLY A 220 -13.16 1.36 -22.01
CA GLY A 220 -11.91 1.72 -22.69
C GLY A 220 -12.13 2.29 -24.09
N SER A 221 -13.28 2.92 -24.36
CA SER A 221 -13.65 3.44 -25.68
C SER A 221 -13.61 4.98 -25.75
N VAL A 222 -13.47 5.50 -26.98
CA VAL A 222 -13.54 6.93 -27.28
C VAL A 222 -15.00 7.32 -27.55
N LEU A 223 -15.44 8.49 -27.08
CA LEU A 223 -16.76 9.03 -27.40
C LEU A 223 -16.73 9.73 -28.77
N PRO A 224 -17.62 9.35 -29.71
CA PRO A 224 -17.80 10.10 -30.93
C PRO A 224 -18.47 11.45 -30.62
N ASP A 225 -18.03 12.52 -31.28
CA ASP A 225 -18.63 13.86 -31.22
C ASP A 225 -19.05 14.32 -29.81
N VAL A 226 -18.04 14.48 -28.93
CA VAL A 226 -18.23 14.89 -27.53
C VAL A 226 -19.00 16.21 -27.35
N GLN A 227 -18.91 17.13 -28.31
CA GLN A 227 -19.58 18.43 -28.22
C GLN A 227 -21.08 18.33 -28.48
N SER A 228 -21.49 17.51 -29.46
CA SER A 228 -22.91 17.23 -29.71
C SER A 228 -23.53 16.46 -28.56
N LEU A 229 -22.86 15.40 -28.08
CA LEU A 229 -23.34 14.61 -26.95
C LEU A 229 -23.50 15.42 -25.67
N ALA A 230 -22.63 16.40 -25.42
CA ALA A 230 -22.71 17.26 -24.24
C ALA A 230 -23.92 18.21 -24.23
N LYS A 231 -24.57 18.44 -25.38
CA LYS A 231 -25.78 19.27 -25.50
C LYS A 231 -27.07 18.47 -25.33
N GLN A 232 -27.00 17.13 -25.32
CA GLN A 232 -28.17 16.27 -25.17
C GLN A 232 -28.66 16.24 -23.72
N SER A 233 -29.98 16.20 -23.54
CA SER A 233 -30.62 16.04 -22.24
C SER A 233 -31.15 14.62 -22.08
N GLY A 234 -30.89 14.03 -20.92
CA GLY A 234 -31.32 12.67 -20.61
C GLY A 234 -32.60 12.59 -19.78
N SER A 235 -33.25 11.43 -19.81
CA SER A 235 -34.55 11.18 -19.15
C SER A 235 -34.46 10.49 -17.79
N HIS A 236 -33.26 10.15 -17.30
CA HIS A 236 -33.06 9.40 -16.04
C HIS A 236 -32.46 10.29 -14.93
N TYR A 237 -32.91 11.55 -14.86
CA TYR A 237 -32.55 12.47 -13.78
C TYR A 237 -33.47 12.29 -12.57
N LEU A 238 -33.22 13.04 -11.48
CA LEU A 238 -34.12 13.07 -10.31
C LEU A 238 -35.17 14.17 -10.50
N PRO A 239 -36.41 13.85 -10.95
CA PRO A 239 -37.47 14.85 -11.15
C PRO A 239 -38.01 15.39 -9.83
N SER A 240 -38.73 16.52 -9.87
CA SER A 240 -39.43 17.05 -8.69
C SER A 240 -40.69 16.25 -8.37
N THR A 241 -41.17 16.35 -7.12
CA THR A 241 -42.41 15.69 -6.71
C THR A 241 -43.63 16.20 -7.47
N GLU A 242 -43.62 17.46 -7.89
CA GLU A 242 -44.66 18.09 -8.69
C GLU A 242 -44.68 17.48 -10.10
N GLU A 243 -43.50 17.39 -10.73
CA GLU A 243 -43.34 16.82 -12.07
C GLU A 243 -43.80 15.35 -12.12
N ILE A 244 -43.44 14.55 -11.11
CA ILE A 244 -43.94 13.16 -11.00
C ILE A 244 -45.45 13.15 -10.83
N SER A 245 -45.99 13.98 -9.94
CA SER A 245 -47.44 13.98 -9.64
C SER A 245 -48.26 14.30 -10.88
N GLU A 246 -47.92 15.36 -11.62
CA GLU A 246 -48.59 15.74 -12.86
C GLU A 246 -48.51 14.63 -13.92
N ARG A 247 -47.31 14.07 -14.11
CA ARG A 247 -47.06 13.05 -15.12
C ARG A 247 -47.82 11.75 -14.84
N TYR A 248 -47.84 11.30 -13.58
CA TYR A 248 -48.54 10.08 -13.18
C TYR A 248 -50.06 10.27 -13.14
N HIS A 249 -50.53 11.46 -12.74
CA HIS A 249 -51.96 11.79 -12.79
C HIS A 249 -52.51 11.71 -14.21
N SER A 250 -51.78 12.23 -15.20
CA SER A 250 -52.18 12.17 -16.62
C SER A 250 -52.30 10.75 -17.21
N LEU A 251 -51.86 9.73 -16.48
CA LEU A 251 -51.85 8.31 -16.89
C LEU A 251 -52.72 7.42 -15.96
N ASP A 252 -53.53 8.03 -15.09
CA ASP A 252 -54.33 7.35 -14.05
C ASP A 252 -53.47 6.44 -13.17
N LEU A 253 -52.39 6.99 -12.59
CA LEU A 253 -51.41 6.27 -11.77
C LEU A 253 -51.19 6.91 -10.39
N ASP A 254 -52.11 7.74 -9.89
CA ASP A 254 -52.00 8.40 -8.58
C ASP A 254 -51.76 7.42 -7.41
N GLN A 255 -52.39 6.24 -7.47
CA GLN A 255 -52.18 5.20 -6.46
C GLN A 255 -50.73 4.69 -6.46
N ALA A 256 -50.09 4.58 -7.63
CA ALA A 256 -48.71 4.12 -7.73
C ALA A 256 -47.74 5.12 -7.10
N VAL A 257 -48.03 6.42 -7.19
CA VAL A 257 -47.31 7.49 -6.50
C VAL A 257 -47.55 7.42 -4.99
N SER A 258 -48.81 7.26 -4.57
CA SER A 258 -49.20 7.13 -3.15
C SER A 258 -48.48 5.97 -2.45
N ASN A 259 -48.37 4.83 -3.15
CA ASN A 259 -47.72 3.63 -2.64
C ASN A 259 -46.20 3.83 -2.39
N THR A 260 -45.57 4.85 -2.97
CA THR A 260 -44.16 5.17 -2.65
C THR A 260 -44.00 5.56 -1.19
N TRP A 261 -44.94 6.33 -0.65
CA TRP A 261 -44.94 6.74 0.74
C TRP A 261 -45.36 5.60 1.68
N GLU A 262 -46.27 4.73 1.24
CA GLU A 262 -46.61 3.52 2.00
C GLU A 262 -45.39 2.62 2.21
N ILE A 263 -44.62 2.37 1.14
CA ILE A 263 -43.35 1.63 1.21
C ILE A 263 -42.36 2.35 2.15
N ALA A 264 -42.21 3.66 2.00
CA ALA A 264 -41.33 4.43 2.86
C ALA A 264 -41.72 4.31 4.33
N ASN A 265 -43.01 4.30 4.68
CA ASN A 265 -43.46 4.11 6.06
C ASN A 265 -43.15 2.72 6.62
N LYS A 266 -43.23 1.68 5.79
CA LYS A 266 -42.89 0.30 6.16
C LYS A 266 -41.39 0.08 6.35
N CYS A 267 -40.55 0.87 5.69
CA CYS A 267 -39.10 0.82 5.83
C CYS A 267 -38.63 1.59 7.08
N THR A 268 -38.12 0.85 8.06
CA THR A 268 -37.71 1.35 9.39
C THR A 268 -36.28 0.96 9.78
N ALA A 269 -35.56 0.25 8.90
CA ALA A 269 -34.22 -0.26 9.17
C ALA A 269 -33.26 0.84 9.66
N GLN A 270 -32.52 0.55 10.73
CA GLN A 270 -31.50 1.39 11.32
C GLN A 270 -30.12 0.71 11.20
N ILE A 271 -29.07 1.53 11.12
CA ILE A 271 -27.68 1.05 11.24
C ILE A 271 -27.20 1.34 12.66
N THR A 272 -26.86 0.29 13.39
CA THR A 272 -26.26 0.40 14.73
C THR A 272 -24.77 0.64 14.60
N PHE A 273 -24.32 1.82 15.00
CA PHE A 273 -22.90 2.11 15.18
C PHE A 273 -22.49 1.72 16.60
N GLN A 274 -21.39 0.98 16.72
CA GLN A 274 -20.90 0.50 18.02
C GLN A 274 -19.39 0.35 18.00
N LEU A 275 -18.81 0.31 19.20
CA LEU A 275 -17.38 0.02 19.35
C LEU A 275 -17.07 -1.42 18.89
N PRO A 276 -15.84 -1.68 18.39
CA PRO A 276 -15.41 -3.01 18.00
C PRO A 276 -15.68 -4.06 19.09
N VAL A 277 -16.36 -5.14 18.72
CA VAL A 277 -16.61 -6.28 19.60
C VAL A 277 -15.48 -7.27 19.41
N LEU A 278 -14.85 -7.68 20.51
CA LEU A 278 -13.79 -8.67 20.48
C LEU A 278 -14.37 -10.05 20.16
N PRO A 279 -13.84 -10.75 19.15
CA PRO A 279 -14.19 -12.13 18.91
C PRO A 279 -13.57 -13.03 20.00
N LYS A 280 -14.28 -14.10 20.36
CA LYS A 280 -13.77 -15.07 21.34
C LYS A 280 -12.75 -16.00 20.70
N TYR A 281 -11.65 -16.23 21.41
CA TYR A 281 -10.64 -17.19 20.99
C TYR A 281 -11.10 -18.62 21.33
N LYS A 282 -11.48 -19.38 20.31
CA LYS A 282 -11.98 -20.75 20.48
C LYS A 282 -10.83 -21.70 20.82
N GLN A 283 -10.88 -22.32 22.00
CA GLN A 283 -9.93 -23.31 22.50
C GLN A 283 -10.61 -24.31 23.43
N ASN A 284 -10.07 -25.53 23.53
CA ASN A 284 -10.65 -26.64 24.31
C ASN A 284 -9.74 -27.12 25.46
N LYS A 285 -8.69 -26.37 25.79
CA LYS A 285 -7.67 -26.76 26.79
C LYS A 285 -8.01 -26.27 28.21
N PHE A 286 -8.62 -25.10 28.32
CA PHE A 286 -8.98 -24.44 29.58
C PHE A 286 -10.43 -23.99 29.57
N GLN A 287 -11.01 -23.69 30.73
CA GLN A 287 -12.40 -23.20 30.80
C GLN A 287 -12.51 -21.75 30.34
N THR A 288 -11.50 -20.93 30.63
CA THR A 288 -11.51 -19.50 30.32
C THR A 288 -10.27 -19.05 29.53
N SER A 289 -10.42 -17.99 28.74
CA SER A 289 -9.32 -17.36 28.01
C SER A 289 -8.25 -16.80 28.97
N LYS A 290 -8.66 -16.34 30.16
CA LYS A 290 -7.77 -15.90 31.24
C LYS A 290 -6.81 -17.00 31.69
N GLU A 291 -7.35 -18.18 32.03
CA GLU A 291 -6.53 -19.33 32.47
C GLU A 291 -5.53 -19.72 31.39
N TYR A 292 -5.99 -19.76 30.14
CA TYR A 292 -5.13 -20.15 29.03
C TYR A 292 -4.01 -19.13 28.77
N LEU A 293 -4.35 -17.84 28.77
CA LEU A 293 -3.37 -16.77 28.60
C LEU A 293 -2.32 -16.79 29.71
N ASN A 294 -2.75 -16.96 30.96
CA ASN A 294 -1.84 -17.05 32.10
C ASN A 294 -0.86 -18.23 31.94
N GLU A 295 -1.36 -19.43 31.62
CA GLU A 295 -0.49 -20.60 31.43
C GLU A 295 0.55 -20.37 30.32
N LEU A 296 0.13 -19.83 29.17
CA LEU A 296 1.03 -19.51 28.07
C LEU A 296 2.09 -18.48 28.47
N ALA A 297 1.68 -17.45 29.22
CA ALA A 297 2.58 -16.38 29.64
C ALA A 297 3.62 -16.88 30.66
N GLN A 298 3.22 -17.71 31.63
CA GLN A 298 4.14 -18.33 32.59
C GLN A 298 5.14 -19.27 31.91
N GLN A 299 4.68 -20.07 30.95
CA GLN A 299 5.57 -20.91 30.13
C GLN A 299 6.53 -20.07 29.29
N GLY A 300 6.03 -19.01 28.66
CA GLY A 300 6.83 -18.05 27.88
C GLY A 300 7.91 -17.37 28.72
N LEU A 301 7.59 -16.98 29.95
CA LEU A 301 8.53 -16.36 30.89
C LEU A 301 9.68 -17.33 31.22
N LYS A 302 9.37 -18.59 31.57
CA LYS A 302 10.39 -19.62 31.80
C LYS A 302 11.27 -19.86 30.57
N GLN A 303 10.69 -19.84 29.37
CA GLN A 303 11.44 -20.00 28.12
C GLN A 303 12.40 -18.83 27.84
N ARG A 304 12.00 -17.57 28.12
CA ARG A 304 12.87 -16.40 27.95
C ARG A 304 14.14 -16.49 28.79
N PHE A 305 14.05 -17.10 29.97
CA PHE A 305 15.19 -17.35 30.86
C PHE A 305 15.85 -18.73 30.64
N SER A 306 15.50 -19.47 29.58
CA SER A 306 16.05 -20.80 29.29
C SER A 306 15.97 -21.77 30.48
N GLY A 307 14.93 -21.67 31.32
CA GLY A 307 14.76 -22.46 32.53
C GLY A 307 15.64 -22.05 33.72
N GLN A 308 16.41 -20.97 33.62
CA GLN A 308 17.11 -20.36 34.76
C GLN A 308 16.13 -19.68 35.73
N THR A 309 16.61 -19.34 36.93
CA THR A 309 15.83 -18.62 37.93
C THR A 309 15.38 -17.27 37.40
N VAL A 310 14.06 -17.07 37.32
CA VAL A 310 13.44 -15.82 36.87
C VAL A 310 13.60 -14.76 37.98
N PRO A 311 14.12 -13.57 37.69
CA PRO A 311 14.19 -12.48 38.67
C PRO A 311 12.78 -12.06 39.12
N MET A 312 12.59 -11.80 40.42
CA MET A 312 11.27 -11.46 40.98
C MET A 312 10.60 -10.25 40.30
N GLN A 313 11.39 -9.29 39.81
CA GLN A 313 10.87 -8.13 39.08
C GLN A 313 10.07 -8.53 37.83
N TYR A 314 10.50 -9.56 37.10
CA TYR A 314 9.79 -10.04 35.91
C TYR A 314 8.49 -10.74 36.30
N GLN A 315 8.50 -11.55 37.36
CA GLN A 315 7.28 -12.22 37.84
C GLN A 315 6.24 -11.20 38.30
N HIS A 316 6.64 -10.22 39.11
CA HIS A 316 5.73 -9.17 39.59
C HIS A 316 5.14 -8.34 38.45
N GLN A 317 5.94 -7.98 37.45
CA GLN A 317 5.46 -7.27 36.27
C GLN A 317 4.48 -8.12 35.46
N LEU A 318 4.76 -9.43 35.29
CA LEU A 318 3.88 -10.33 34.56
C LEU A 318 2.51 -10.45 35.24
N ASP A 319 2.51 -10.67 36.56
CA ASP A 319 1.28 -10.84 37.34
C ASP A 319 0.43 -9.55 37.33
N TYR A 320 1.07 -8.38 37.40
CA TYR A 320 0.40 -7.08 37.27
C TYR A 320 -0.23 -6.89 35.88
N GLU A 321 0.52 -7.14 34.81
CA GLU A 321 0.01 -6.96 33.45
C GLU A 321 -1.14 -7.92 33.14
N LEU A 322 -1.03 -9.21 33.52
CA LEU A 322 -2.08 -10.19 33.34
C LEU A 322 -3.36 -9.80 34.10
N LYS A 323 -3.22 -9.26 35.31
CA LYS A 323 -4.36 -8.73 36.07
C LYS A 323 -5.05 -7.58 35.33
N VAL A 324 -4.29 -6.60 34.83
CA VAL A 324 -4.87 -5.46 34.10
C VAL A 324 -5.52 -5.90 32.79
N ILE A 325 -4.92 -6.83 32.05
CA ILE A 325 -5.49 -7.39 30.81
C ILE A 325 -6.83 -8.07 31.07
N ASP A 326 -6.93 -8.80 32.18
CA ASP A 326 -8.16 -9.48 32.59
C ASP A 326 -9.25 -8.50 33.04
N GLU A 327 -8.90 -7.51 33.88
CA GLU A 327 -9.83 -6.46 34.33
C GLU A 327 -10.38 -5.62 33.17
N MET A 328 -9.64 -5.53 32.06
CA MET A 328 -10.03 -4.81 30.86
C MET A 328 -10.65 -5.71 29.75
N ASP A 329 -10.86 -7.01 30.02
CA ASP A 329 -11.48 -7.97 29.10
C ASP A 329 -10.73 -8.14 27.75
N PHE A 330 -9.39 -8.09 27.78
CA PHE A 330 -8.55 -8.23 26.58
C PHE A 330 -7.86 -9.59 26.44
N ASN A 331 -8.24 -10.59 27.24
CA ASN A 331 -7.64 -11.94 27.21
C ASN A 331 -7.71 -12.56 25.80
N ASP A 332 -8.89 -12.57 25.18
CA ASP A 332 -9.11 -13.15 23.86
C ASP A 332 -8.31 -12.43 22.77
N TYR A 333 -8.20 -11.10 22.86
CA TYR A 333 -7.41 -10.31 21.92
C TYR A 333 -5.94 -10.72 21.92
N PHE A 334 -5.35 -10.86 23.10
CA PHE A 334 -3.96 -11.33 23.24
C PHE A 334 -3.78 -12.75 22.71
N LEU A 335 -4.74 -13.66 22.93
CA LEU A 335 -4.69 -15.02 22.41
C LEU A 335 -4.78 -15.07 20.88
N ILE A 336 -5.64 -14.24 20.28
CA ILE A 336 -5.76 -14.11 18.81
C ILE A 336 -4.41 -13.68 18.24
N VAL A 337 -3.83 -12.60 18.76
CA VAL A 337 -2.54 -12.06 18.29
C VAL A 337 -1.41 -13.07 18.51
N TRP A 338 -1.33 -13.67 19.72
CA TRP A 338 -0.35 -14.71 20.05
C TRP A 338 -0.40 -15.87 19.07
N ASP A 339 -1.60 -16.33 18.71
CA ASP A 339 -1.75 -17.48 17.83
C ASP A 339 -1.22 -17.20 16.42
N VAL A 340 -1.45 -16.00 15.88
CA VAL A 340 -0.87 -15.59 14.59
C VAL A 340 0.65 -15.62 14.64
N VAL A 341 1.23 -15.05 15.70
CA VAL A 341 2.68 -14.99 15.87
C VAL A 341 3.26 -16.40 16.10
N SER A 342 2.55 -17.23 16.87
CA SER A 342 2.89 -18.64 17.08
C SER A 342 2.87 -19.43 15.76
N TYR A 343 1.88 -19.20 14.88
CA TYR A 343 1.87 -19.75 13.54
C TYR A 343 3.09 -19.32 12.73
N CYS A 344 3.38 -18.02 12.70
CA CYS A 344 4.54 -17.48 11.98
C CYS A 344 5.84 -18.16 12.43
N HIS A 345 6.06 -18.31 13.73
CA HIS A 345 7.22 -19.03 14.27
C HIS A 345 7.24 -20.52 13.89
N ARG A 346 6.10 -21.23 13.92
CA ARG A 346 6.04 -22.66 13.54
C ARG A 346 6.39 -22.91 12.08
N VAL A 347 6.06 -21.98 11.19
CA VAL A 347 6.34 -22.08 9.75
C VAL A 347 7.56 -21.27 9.31
N ASN A 348 8.41 -20.86 10.27
CA ASN A 348 9.65 -20.12 10.06
C ASN A 348 9.48 -18.81 9.25
N ILE A 349 8.41 -18.06 9.50
CA ILE A 349 8.27 -16.70 8.98
C ILE A 349 9.01 -15.74 9.92
N ALA A 350 10.00 -15.02 9.38
CA ALA A 350 10.75 -14.03 10.13
C ALA A 350 9.85 -12.89 10.62
N MET A 351 9.80 -12.66 11.92
CA MET A 351 9.00 -11.60 12.54
C MET A 351 9.89 -10.42 12.95
N GLY A 352 9.33 -9.20 12.87
CA GLY A 352 10.00 -8.03 13.41
C GLY A 352 10.08 -8.05 14.94
N PRO A 353 10.91 -7.20 15.56
CA PRO A 353 11.03 -7.13 17.01
C PRO A 353 9.78 -6.58 17.72
N GLY A 354 8.78 -6.14 16.95
CA GLY A 354 7.55 -5.51 17.40
C GLY A 354 7.48 -4.05 16.96
N ARG A 355 6.38 -3.38 17.30
CA ARG A 355 6.18 -1.96 16.99
C ARG A 355 5.19 -1.31 17.93
N GLY A 356 5.28 0.03 17.96
CA GLY A 356 4.33 0.84 18.71
C GLY A 356 4.50 0.65 20.21
N SER A 357 3.44 0.91 20.96
CA SER A 357 3.48 0.77 22.41
C SER A 357 3.46 -0.70 22.87
N ALA A 358 3.05 -1.66 22.05
CA ALA A 358 3.00 -3.08 22.40
C ALA A 358 4.33 -3.63 22.94
N CYS A 359 5.48 -3.10 22.48
CA CYS A 359 6.80 -3.45 23.00
C CYS A 359 7.04 -3.04 24.46
N GLY A 360 6.13 -2.26 25.07
CA GLY A 360 6.15 -1.94 26.49
C GLY A 360 5.50 -2.98 27.40
N SER A 361 4.90 -4.05 26.86
CA SER A 361 4.27 -5.12 27.63
C SER A 361 5.20 -6.33 27.79
N LEU A 362 5.40 -6.74 29.04
CA LEU A 362 6.07 -8.00 29.34
C LEU A 362 5.25 -9.21 28.87
N VAL A 363 3.91 -9.14 28.95
CA VAL A 363 3.03 -10.19 28.40
C VAL A 363 3.28 -10.37 26.90
N SER A 364 3.34 -9.28 26.12
CA SER A 364 3.69 -9.36 24.69
C SER A 364 5.09 -9.96 24.45
N TYR A 365 6.08 -9.62 25.29
CA TYR A 365 7.43 -10.18 25.19
C TYR A 365 7.49 -11.68 25.49
N VAL A 366 6.85 -12.17 26.56
CA VAL A 366 6.90 -13.60 26.92
C VAL A 366 6.09 -14.48 25.97
N LEU A 367 5.03 -13.93 25.37
CA LEU A 367 4.25 -14.59 24.30
C LEU A 367 4.96 -14.55 22.94
N LYS A 368 6.14 -13.93 22.85
CA LYS A 368 6.90 -13.69 21.62
C LYS A 368 6.17 -12.87 20.57
N ILE A 369 5.16 -12.09 20.98
CA ILE A 369 4.53 -11.07 20.13
C ILE A 369 5.55 -9.96 19.82
N THR A 370 6.42 -9.65 20.78
CA THR A 370 7.55 -8.73 20.63
C THR A 370 8.84 -9.38 21.07
N GLU A 371 9.97 -8.93 20.51
CA GLU A 371 11.33 -9.38 20.85
C GLU A 371 12.13 -8.30 21.60
N VAL A 372 11.45 -7.28 22.12
CA VAL A 372 12.03 -6.23 22.96
C VAL A 372 11.70 -6.52 24.42
N ASP A 373 12.72 -6.58 25.28
CA ASP A 373 12.55 -6.74 26.72
C ASP A 373 12.17 -5.38 27.35
N PRO A 374 10.92 -5.21 27.82
CA PRO A 374 10.47 -3.93 28.34
C PRO A 374 11.15 -3.54 29.66
N ILE A 375 11.59 -4.51 30.46
CA ILE A 375 12.25 -4.25 31.74
C ILE A 375 13.69 -3.81 31.50
N GLN A 376 14.44 -4.52 30.64
CA GLN A 376 15.82 -4.16 30.31
C GLN A 376 15.90 -2.72 29.79
N TYR A 377 14.96 -2.34 28.92
CA TYR A 377 14.97 -1.02 28.33
C TYR A 377 14.26 0.02 29.20
N ASN A 378 13.51 -0.30 30.26
CA ASN A 378 12.62 0.66 30.97
C ASN A 378 11.49 1.22 30.08
N LEU A 379 10.81 0.34 29.36
CA LEU A 379 9.58 0.64 28.62
C LEU A 379 8.37 0.51 29.55
N LEU A 380 7.30 1.26 29.26
CA LEU A 380 6.15 1.37 30.17
C LEU A 380 4.93 0.65 29.60
N PHE A 381 4.34 -0.24 30.40
CA PHE A 381 3.10 -0.94 30.07
C PHE A 381 1.92 0.03 29.98
N GLU A 382 1.81 1.02 30.86
CA GLU A 382 0.70 1.98 30.91
C GLU A 382 0.64 2.88 29.67
N ARG A 383 1.74 2.97 28.92
CA ARG A 383 1.74 3.65 27.62
C ARG A 383 1.05 2.80 26.55
N PHE A 384 1.04 1.48 26.70
CA PHE A 384 0.32 0.53 25.86
C PHE A 384 -1.12 0.36 26.33
N LEU A 385 -1.30 -0.13 27.56
CA LEU A 385 -2.60 -0.41 28.15
C LEU A 385 -2.69 0.31 29.50
N ASN A 386 -3.56 1.31 29.58
CA ASN A 386 -3.67 2.15 30.77
C ASN A 386 -4.94 1.76 31.55
N PRO A 387 -4.83 1.24 32.79
CA PRO A 387 -5.98 0.79 33.58
C PRO A 387 -6.96 1.93 33.91
N ALA A 388 -6.51 3.19 33.89
CA ALA A 388 -7.37 4.35 34.13
C ALA A 388 -8.32 4.67 32.95
N ARG A 389 -8.23 3.94 31.83
CA ARG A 389 -9.15 4.10 30.68
C ARG A 389 -9.45 2.77 30.01
N HIS A 390 -10.71 2.55 29.70
CA HIS A 390 -11.13 1.35 28.97
C HIS A 390 -11.06 1.61 27.45
N GLU A 391 -9.84 1.67 26.90
CA GLU A 391 -9.60 1.79 25.45
C GLU A 391 -8.98 0.50 24.90
N MET A 392 -9.38 0.11 23.69
CA MET A 392 -8.85 -1.07 23.02
C MET A 392 -7.36 -0.93 22.69
N PRO A 393 -6.50 -1.91 23.02
CA PRO A 393 -5.11 -1.91 22.61
C PRO A 393 -4.97 -2.16 21.10
N ASP A 394 -3.97 -1.52 20.49
CA ASP A 394 -3.63 -1.70 19.08
C ASP A 394 -2.27 -2.41 18.97
N ILE A 395 -2.30 -3.71 18.68
CA ILE A 395 -1.10 -4.53 18.41
C ILE A 395 -0.99 -4.74 16.90
N ASP A 396 -0.19 -3.88 16.27
CA ASP A 396 0.21 -4.05 14.88
C ASP A 396 1.32 -5.11 14.75
N LEU A 397 1.21 -5.99 13.75
CA LEU A 397 2.23 -7.01 13.47
C LEU A 397 2.95 -6.70 12.15
N ASP A 398 4.28 -6.65 12.21
CA ASP A 398 5.14 -6.51 11.03
C ASP A 398 5.53 -7.91 10.52
N ILE A 399 5.20 -8.20 9.26
CA ILE A 399 5.40 -9.50 8.59
C ILE A 399 6.16 -9.27 7.26
N PRO A 400 7.00 -10.21 6.78
CA PRO A 400 7.60 -10.13 5.46
C PRO A 400 6.54 -9.98 4.36
N ASP A 401 6.76 -9.05 3.43
CA ASP A 401 5.80 -8.74 2.37
C ASP A 401 5.48 -9.96 1.49
N ASN A 402 6.47 -10.82 1.23
CA ASN A 402 6.38 -12.06 0.46
C ASN A 402 5.69 -13.21 1.21
N ARG A 403 5.50 -13.10 2.54
CA ARG A 403 4.84 -14.14 3.37
C ARG A 403 3.52 -13.69 3.97
N ARG A 404 3.11 -12.44 3.77
CA ARG A 404 1.86 -11.87 4.27
C ARG A 404 0.64 -12.70 3.87
N ASP A 405 0.56 -13.13 2.61
CA ASP A 405 -0.59 -13.90 2.11
C ASP A 405 -0.72 -15.27 2.80
N ALA A 406 0.38 -15.87 3.24
CA ALA A 406 0.35 -17.13 4.00
C ALA A 406 -0.29 -16.94 5.39
N VAL A 407 0.06 -15.85 6.07
CA VAL A 407 -0.52 -15.50 7.38
C VAL A 407 -1.99 -15.17 7.25
N ILE A 408 -2.35 -14.38 6.22
CA ILE A 408 -3.74 -14.07 5.90
C ILE A 408 -4.49 -15.38 5.69
N LYS A 409 -4.03 -16.26 4.79
CA LYS A 409 -4.66 -17.57 4.52
C LYS A 409 -4.87 -18.41 5.79
N TYR A 410 -3.88 -18.46 6.68
CA TYR A 410 -4.01 -19.15 7.97
C TYR A 410 -5.18 -18.61 8.82
N MET A 411 -5.35 -17.28 8.88
CA MET A 411 -6.47 -16.67 9.59
C MET A 411 -7.82 -17.09 9.01
N TYR A 412 -7.94 -17.18 7.69
CA TYR A 412 -9.17 -17.66 7.05
C TYR A 412 -9.45 -19.14 7.31
N GLU A 413 -8.41 -19.98 7.28
CA GLU A 413 -8.55 -21.40 7.61
C GLU A 413 -8.96 -21.60 9.08
N LYS A 414 -8.45 -20.75 9.98
CA LYS A 414 -8.73 -20.84 11.40
C LYS A 414 -10.11 -20.32 11.81
N TYR A 415 -10.48 -19.11 11.35
CA TYR A 415 -11.73 -18.45 11.78
C TYR A 415 -12.89 -18.77 10.84
N GLY A 416 -12.62 -19.10 9.58
CA GLY A 416 -13.62 -19.39 8.55
C GLY A 416 -13.94 -18.20 7.64
N MET A 417 -14.38 -18.51 6.41
CA MET A 417 -14.57 -17.53 5.34
C MET A 417 -15.69 -16.49 5.60
N ASP A 418 -16.61 -16.75 6.54
CA ASP A 418 -17.68 -15.81 6.92
C ASP A 418 -17.33 -14.99 8.19
N HIS A 419 -16.17 -15.28 8.80
CA HIS A 419 -15.74 -14.72 10.09
C HIS A 419 -14.39 -14.00 10.01
N ALA A 420 -13.68 -14.11 8.89
CA ALA A 420 -12.52 -13.30 8.55
C ALA A 420 -12.73 -12.67 7.16
N ALA A 421 -12.31 -11.42 6.97
CA ALA A 421 -12.37 -10.73 5.68
C ALA A 421 -11.29 -9.65 5.55
N GLN A 422 -10.83 -9.34 4.34
CA GLN A 422 -9.92 -8.22 4.10
C GLN A 422 -10.75 -6.95 3.96
N ILE A 423 -10.18 -5.81 4.32
CA ILE A 423 -10.91 -4.54 4.24
C ILE A 423 -10.85 -3.99 2.81
N LEU A 424 -11.98 -3.54 2.28
CA LEU A 424 -12.04 -2.84 0.99
C LEU A 424 -11.54 -1.39 1.08
N THR A 425 -10.95 -0.92 0.00
CA THR A 425 -10.63 0.48 -0.23
C THR A 425 -11.08 0.89 -1.63
N PHE A 426 -11.31 2.19 -1.84
CA PHE A 426 -11.65 2.70 -3.17
C PHE A 426 -10.49 3.51 -3.75
N GLY A 427 -10.10 3.15 -4.96
CA GLY A 427 -9.30 4.02 -5.82
C GLY A 427 -10.23 5.08 -6.42
N THR A 428 -10.04 6.34 -6.04
CA THR A 428 -10.85 7.46 -6.54
C THR A 428 -10.26 8.09 -7.81
N LEU A 429 -11.10 8.74 -8.60
CA LEU A 429 -10.69 9.62 -9.70
C LEU A 429 -9.98 10.88 -9.17
N ALA A 430 -8.69 10.74 -8.83
CA ALA A 430 -7.82 11.83 -8.41
C ALA A 430 -7.45 12.74 -9.61
N ALA A 431 -7.05 14.00 -9.36
CA ALA A 431 -6.83 15.03 -10.38
C ALA A 431 -6.08 14.55 -11.65
N LYS A 432 -4.92 13.89 -11.50
CA LYS A 432 -4.17 13.35 -12.67
C LYS A 432 -4.90 12.19 -13.35
N GLN A 433 -5.48 11.28 -12.58
CA GLN A 433 -6.17 10.10 -13.09
C GLN A 433 -7.43 10.49 -13.86
N VAL A 434 -8.23 11.42 -13.34
CA VAL A 434 -9.46 11.87 -13.99
C VAL A 434 -9.19 12.61 -15.29
N LEU A 435 -8.14 13.46 -15.34
CA LEU A 435 -7.72 14.10 -16.59
C LEU A 435 -7.28 13.08 -17.65
N ARG A 436 -6.54 12.03 -17.24
CA ARG A 436 -6.11 10.98 -18.16
C ARG A 436 -7.29 10.16 -18.69
N ASP A 437 -8.21 9.75 -17.81
CA ASP A 437 -9.36 8.93 -18.19
C ASP A 437 -10.35 9.72 -19.07
N THR A 438 -10.71 10.95 -18.69
CA THR A 438 -11.54 11.83 -19.52
C THR A 438 -10.84 12.18 -20.84
N GLY A 439 -9.53 12.48 -20.81
CA GLY A 439 -8.75 12.76 -22.02
C GLY A 439 -8.72 11.60 -23.01
N ARG A 440 -8.58 10.36 -22.53
CA ARG A 440 -8.64 9.16 -23.39
C ARG A 440 -10.01 9.03 -24.04
N VAL A 441 -11.09 9.23 -23.28
CA VAL A 441 -12.45 9.20 -23.82
C VAL A 441 -12.68 10.31 -24.86
N PHE A 442 -12.02 11.46 -24.72
CA PHE A 442 -12.06 12.57 -25.67
C PHE A 442 -11.13 12.38 -26.88
N GLY A 443 -10.40 11.26 -26.94
CA GLY A 443 -9.51 10.89 -28.06
C GLY A 443 -8.15 11.61 -28.06
N LEU A 444 -7.65 12.03 -26.90
CA LEU A 444 -6.30 12.60 -26.80
C LEU A 444 -5.20 11.53 -26.96
N SER A 445 -4.10 11.91 -27.62
CA SER A 445 -2.89 11.09 -27.73
C SER A 445 -2.12 10.99 -26.40
N GLU A 446 -1.25 9.99 -26.24
CA GLU A 446 -0.42 9.84 -25.02
C GLU A 446 0.47 11.05 -24.72
N ALA A 447 0.91 11.77 -25.76
CA ALA A 447 1.66 13.02 -25.63
C ALA A 447 0.80 14.13 -25.01
N GLU A 448 -0.44 14.29 -25.48
CA GLU A 448 -1.39 15.26 -24.93
C GLU A 448 -1.83 14.90 -23.51
N LEU A 449 -2.09 13.61 -23.24
CA LEU A 449 -2.41 13.12 -21.89
C LEU A 449 -1.29 13.42 -20.90
N SER A 450 -0.04 13.23 -21.32
CA SER A 450 1.14 13.56 -20.51
C SER A 450 1.23 15.05 -20.24
N LYS A 451 0.94 15.91 -21.24
CA LYS A 451 0.89 17.37 -21.07
C LYS A 451 -0.17 17.80 -20.05
N TRP A 452 -1.39 17.28 -20.14
CA TRP A 452 -2.44 17.54 -19.15
C TRP A 452 -2.05 17.06 -17.75
N SER A 453 -1.53 15.83 -17.62
CA SER A 453 -1.12 15.27 -16.33
C SER A 453 0.04 16.04 -15.69
N ASN A 454 0.98 16.54 -16.47
CA ASN A 454 2.14 17.30 -15.98
C ASN A 454 1.78 18.74 -15.59
N SER A 455 0.69 19.29 -16.13
CA SER A 455 0.19 20.62 -15.74
C SER A 455 -0.35 20.68 -14.31
N VAL A 456 -0.63 19.52 -13.67
CA VAL A 456 -1.02 19.42 -12.26
C VAL A 456 0.22 19.59 -11.37
N PRO A 457 0.30 20.66 -10.55
CA PRO A 457 1.48 20.95 -9.76
C PRO A 457 1.68 19.94 -8.63
N PHE A 458 2.93 19.80 -8.17
CA PHE A 458 3.24 18.97 -7.02
C PHE A 458 2.67 19.58 -5.74
N SER A 459 1.97 18.76 -4.95
CA SER A 459 1.47 19.12 -3.62
C SER A 459 1.79 18.00 -2.64
N LYS A 460 2.07 18.36 -1.39
CA LYS A 460 2.26 17.39 -0.30
C LYS A 460 0.97 16.62 0.04
N GLY A 461 -0.19 17.13 -0.38
CA GLY A 461 -1.50 16.51 -0.17
C GLY A 461 -2.28 16.28 -1.46
N LYS A 462 -3.53 15.79 -1.32
CA LYS A 462 -4.46 15.64 -2.46
C LYS A 462 -4.82 17.04 -2.99
N ILE A 463 -4.33 17.36 -4.18
CA ILE A 463 -4.70 18.59 -4.91
C ILE A 463 -5.97 18.34 -5.73
N THR A 464 -6.88 19.31 -5.73
CA THR A 464 -8.08 19.27 -6.59
C THR A 464 -7.81 19.94 -7.93
N LEU A 465 -8.59 19.61 -8.96
CA LEU A 465 -8.51 20.26 -10.26
C LEU A 465 -8.77 21.77 -10.18
N LYS A 466 -9.66 22.20 -9.28
CA LYS A 466 -9.91 23.62 -9.02
C LYS A 466 -8.63 24.33 -8.52
N GLN A 467 -7.98 23.76 -7.51
CA GLN A 467 -6.71 24.30 -6.98
C GLN A 467 -5.58 24.25 -8.00
N ALA A 468 -5.50 23.17 -8.79
CA ALA A 468 -4.51 23.03 -9.86
C ALA A 468 -4.70 24.11 -10.94
N TYR A 469 -5.95 24.40 -11.32
CA TYR A 469 -6.26 25.46 -12.27
C TYR A 469 -5.87 26.84 -11.73
N GLU A 470 -6.15 27.13 -10.45
CA GLU A 470 -5.83 28.42 -9.83
C GLU A 470 -4.31 28.66 -9.76
N SER A 471 -3.54 27.62 -9.44
CA SER A 471 -2.10 27.68 -9.19
C SER A 471 -1.18 27.42 -10.39
N SER A 472 -1.65 26.74 -11.45
CA SER A 472 -0.84 26.37 -12.62
C SER A 472 -1.16 27.24 -13.85
N PRO A 473 -0.27 28.14 -14.28
CA PRO A 473 -0.45 28.92 -15.51
C PRO A 473 -0.57 28.04 -16.76
N GLU A 474 0.18 26.94 -16.82
CA GLU A 474 0.13 26.00 -17.94
C GLU A 474 -1.24 25.33 -18.08
N MET A 475 -1.86 24.97 -16.95
CA MET A 475 -3.21 24.40 -16.96
C MET A 475 -4.24 25.42 -17.45
N LYS A 476 -4.16 26.68 -17.02
CA LYS A 476 -5.06 27.74 -17.49
C LYS A 476 -4.98 27.90 -19.01
N LEU A 477 -3.77 27.89 -19.56
CA LEU A 477 -3.55 27.96 -21.00
C LEU A 477 -4.20 26.76 -21.71
N LEU A 478 -3.94 25.53 -21.25
CA LEU A 478 -4.50 24.30 -21.83
C LEU A 478 -6.02 24.31 -21.87
N VAL A 479 -6.67 24.68 -20.77
CA VAL A 479 -8.14 24.75 -20.67
C VAL A 479 -8.71 25.76 -21.65
N ASN A 480 -8.06 26.91 -21.80
CA ASN A 480 -8.59 28.03 -22.59
C ASN A 480 -8.25 27.96 -24.09
N VAL A 481 -7.53 26.94 -24.56
CA VAL A 481 -7.16 26.81 -26.00
C VAL A 481 -8.39 26.69 -26.91
N ASN A 482 -9.36 25.85 -26.56
CA ASN A 482 -10.54 25.60 -27.38
C ASN A 482 -11.72 25.06 -26.53
N GLU A 483 -12.92 25.05 -27.10
CA GLU A 483 -14.13 24.60 -26.41
C GLU A 483 -14.09 23.11 -26.02
N LYS A 484 -13.40 22.27 -26.81
CA LYS A 484 -13.21 20.84 -26.47
C LYS A 484 -12.41 20.69 -25.17
N ASN A 485 -11.37 21.48 -24.97
CA ASN A 485 -10.54 21.46 -23.77
C ASN A 485 -11.29 22.01 -22.55
N LYS A 486 -12.09 23.06 -22.72
CA LYS A 486 -12.98 23.57 -21.65
C LYS A 486 -13.97 22.50 -21.22
N LEU A 487 -14.61 21.83 -22.19
CA LEU A 487 -15.53 20.73 -21.92
C LEU A 487 -14.85 19.55 -21.23
N LEU A 488 -13.65 19.15 -21.68
CA LEU A 488 -12.85 18.10 -21.04
C LEU A 488 -12.59 18.44 -19.58
N PHE A 489 -12.08 19.65 -19.30
CA PHE A 489 -11.73 20.07 -17.96
C PHE A 489 -12.95 20.15 -17.04
N LYS A 490 -14.06 20.73 -17.52
CA LYS A 490 -15.33 20.79 -16.77
C LYS A 490 -15.84 19.39 -16.44
N THR A 491 -15.81 18.48 -17.41
CA THR A 491 -16.21 17.07 -17.23
C THR A 491 -15.32 16.40 -16.18
N ALA A 492 -14.01 16.58 -16.27
CA ALA A 492 -13.06 16.02 -15.32
C ALA A 492 -13.27 16.57 -13.89
N GLN A 493 -13.63 17.85 -13.74
CA GLN A 493 -13.98 18.45 -12.45
C GLN A 493 -15.25 17.84 -11.84
N GLU A 494 -16.28 17.60 -12.64
CA GLU A 494 -17.54 17.00 -12.15
C GLU A 494 -17.35 15.52 -11.76
N LEU A 495 -16.44 14.80 -12.42
CA LEU A 495 -16.09 13.41 -12.11
C LEU A 495 -15.02 13.27 -11.00
N GLU A 496 -14.39 14.37 -10.57
CA GLU A 496 -13.32 14.34 -9.57
C GLU A 496 -13.81 13.78 -8.23
N GLY A 497 -13.02 12.86 -7.67
CA GLY A 497 -13.24 12.25 -6.37
C GLY A 497 -14.23 11.08 -6.36
N LEU A 498 -14.87 10.75 -7.50
CA LEU A 498 -15.75 9.57 -7.59
C LEU A 498 -14.94 8.27 -7.43
N PRO A 499 -15.51 7.21 -6.84
CA PRO A 499 -14.88 5.90 -6.78
C PRO A 499 -14.76 5.32 -8.21
N ARG A 500 -13.56 4.88 -8.58
CA ARG A 500 -13.26 4.35 -9.92
C ARG A 500 -13.24 2.83 -9.94
N HIS A 501 -12.56 2.24 -8.95
CA HIS A 501 -12.42 0.81 -8.75
C HIS A 501 -12.26 0.54 -7.26
N TYR A 502 -12.58 -0.67 -6.82
CA TYR A 502 -12.22 -1.13 -5.49
C TYR A 502 -10.81 -1.75 -5.50
N SER A 503 -10.17 -1.74 -4.34
CA SER A 503 -8.89 -2.40 -4.08
C SER A 503 -8.89 -2.93 -2.65
N ILE A 504 -7.87 -3.69 -2.28
CA ILE A 504 -7.77 -4.32 -0.96
C ILE A 504 -6.87 -3.46 -0.07
N HIS A 505 -7.29 -3.23 1.17
CA HIS A 505 -6.48 -2.50 2.15
C HIS A 505 -5.15 -3.22 2.37
N ALA A 506 -4.04 -2.49 2.23
CA ALA A 506 -2.69 -3.06 2.25
C ALA A 506 -2.29 -3.70 3.59
N ALA A 507 -3.03 -3.48 4.68
CA ALA A 507 -2.73 -4.06 5.99
C ALA A 507 -3.93 -4.73 6.69
N GLY A 508 -5.17 -4.38 6.34
CA GLY A 508 -6.30 -4.54 7.25
C GLY A 508 -7.07 -5.84 7.03
N LEU A 509 -7.08 -6.70 8.04
CA LEU A 509 -7.97 -7.85 8.19
C LEU A 509 -9.04 -7.53 9.24
N VAL A 510 -10.23 -8.08 9.09
CA VAL A 510 -11.26 -8.10 10.12
C VAL A 510 -11.59 -9.50 10.58
N ILE A 511 -11.94 -9.64 11.85
CA ILE A 511 -12.40 -10.89 12.45
C ILE A 511 -13.67 -10.62 13.26
N SER A 512 -14.60 -11.56 13.23
CA SER A 512 -15.86 -11.46 13.97
C SER A 512 -16.43 -12.84 14.31
N ASP A 513 -17.00 -12.98 15.51
CA ASP A 513 -17.78 -14.16 15.90
C ASP A 513 -19.08 -14.29 15.10
N ASN A 514 -19.62 -13.15 14.66
CA ASN A 514 -20.81 -13.07 13.82
C ASN A 514 -20.43 -13.06 12.33
N SER A 515 -21.36 -13.51 11.48
CA SER A 515 -21.23 -13.47 10.02
C SER A 515 -20.94 -12.05 9.51
N ILE A 516 -19.77 -11.83 8.91
CA ILE A 516 -19.37 -10.54 8.35
C ILE A 516 -20.26 -10.18 7.16
N ALA A 517 -20.74 -11.18 6.41
CA ALA A 517 -21.71 -10.98 5.34
C ALA A 517 -23.00 -10.28 5.81
N ALA A 518 -23.37 -10.44 7.09
CA ALA A 518 -24.55 -9.80 7.68
C ALA A 518 -24.28 -8.44 8.34
N ILE A 519 -23.01 -8.05 8.51
CA ILE A 519 -22.60 -6.81 9.18
C ILE A 519 -22.11 -5.78 8.16
N SER A 520 -21.19 -6.18 7.29
CA SER A 520 -20.54 -5.28 6.33
C SER A 520 -20.85 -5.63 4.88
N GLY A 521 -21.37 -6.83 4.60
CA GLY A 521 -21.37 -7.40 3.26
C GLY A 521 -19.97 -7.84 2.83
N LEU A 522 -19.91 -8.87 1.98
CA LEU A 522 -18.68 -9.47 1.45
C LEU A 522 -18.68 -9.47 -0.08
N GLN A 523 -17.51 -9.62 -0.66
CA GLN A 523 -17.32 -9.79 -2.10
C GLN A 523 -16.10 -10.67 -2.35
N ALA A 524 -15.95 -11.18 -3.58
CA ALA A 524 -14.82 -12.03 -3.92
C ALA A 524 -13.53 -11.20 -3.94
N GLY A 525 -12.51 -11.66 -3.22
CA GLY A 525 -11.15 -11.11 -3.28
C GLY A 525 -10.19 -11.98 -4.07
N GLN A 526 -8.91 -11.66 -3.94
CA GLN A 526 -7.84 -12.47 -4.52
C GLN A 526 -7.68 -13.77 -3.73
N LEU A 527 -7.18 -14.83 -4.37
CA LEU A 527 -6.89 -16.12 -3.73
C LEU A 527 -8.11 -16.81 -3.06
N GLY A 528 -9.34 -16.44 -3.45
CA GLY A 528 -10.57 -16.98 -2.84
C GLY A 528 -10.89 -16.39 -1.46
N ILE A 529 -10.20 -15.32 -1.07
CA ILE A 529 -10.32 -14.67 0.24
C ILE A 529 -11.38 -13.56 0.17
N PRO A 530 -12.44 -13.58 1.01
CA PRO A 530 -13.46 -12.55 0.98
C PRO A 530 -12.94 -11.17 1.41
N VAL A 531 -13.48 -10.14 0.76
CA VAL A 531 -13.24 -8.71 1.08
C VAL A 531 -14.55 -8.10 1.56
N THR A 532 -14.50 -7.21 2.57
CA THR A 532 -15.65 -6.43 3.01
C THR A 532 -16.17 -5.55 1.89
N GLN A 533 -17.46 -5.18 1.93
CA GLN A 533 -17.99 -4.15 1.03
C GLN A 533 -17.86 -2.73 1.61
N GLN A 534 -17.48 -2.60 2.88
CA GLN A 534 -17.27 -1.32 3.54
C GLN A 534 -15.77 -0.98 3.67
N THR A 535 -15.48 0.32 3.67
CA THR A 535 -14.11 0.83 3.91
C THR A 535 -13.72 0.81 5.38
N LYS A 536 -12.42 0.95 5.66
CA LYS A 536 -11.84 0.93 7.02
C LYS A 536 -12.68 1.66 8.07
N ALA A 537 -13.04 2.92 7.83
CA ALA A 537 -13.77 3.73 8.82
C ALA A 537 -15.14 3.13 9.17
N TYR A 538 -15.89 2.66 8.18
CA TYR A 538 -17.22 2.09 8.40
C TYR A 538 -17.16 0.68 8.98
N VAL A 539 -16.15 -0.11 8.62
CA VAL A 539 -15.91 -1.42 9.22
C VAL A 539 -15.71 -1.30 10.74
N GLU A 540 -14.87 -0.36 11.17
CA GLU A 540 -14.62 -0.08 12.59
C GLU A 540 -15.90 0.43 13.28
N ALA A 541 -16.64 1.34 12.63
CA ALA A 541 -17.89 1.90 13.16
C ALA A 541 -19.05 0.89 13.27
N LEU A 542 -19.01 -0.20 12.49
CA LEU A 542 -19.96 -1.32 12.56
C LEU A 542 -19.59 -2.36 13.62
N GLY A 543 -18.53 -2.12 14.40
CA GLY A 543 -18.13 -2.97 15.51
C GLY A 543 -17.28 -4.18 15.12
N LEU A 544 -16.67 -4.20 13.93
CA LEU A 544 -15.75 -5.27 13.53
C LEU A 544 -14.34 -5.00 14.08
N LEU A 545 -13.73 -6.02 14.68
CA LEU A 545 -12.34 -5.95 15.12
C LEU A 545 -11.42 -5.96 13.90
N LYS A 546 -10.57 -4.95 13.81
CA LYS A 546 -9.52 -4.84 12.79
C LYS A 546 -8.18 -5.27 13.36
N ILE A 547 -7.41 -6.02 12.57
CA ILE A 547 -6.01 -6.36 12.81
C ILE A 547 -5.20 -5.91 11.60
N ASP A 548 -4.12 -5.16 11.83
CA ASP A 548 -3.21 -4.73 10.77
C ASP A 548 -1.98 -5.64 10.69
N PHE A 549 -1.84 -6.30 9.54
CA PHE A 549 -0.63 -7.02 9.13
C PHE A 549 0.13 -6.16 8.13
N LEU A 550 1.17 -5.48 8.60
CA LEU A 550 1.99 -4.64 7.73
C LEU A 550 3.06 -5.50 7.05
N GLY A 551 3.02 -5.54 5.71
CA GLY A 551 4.10 -6.09 4.91
C GLY A 551 5.32 -5.16 4.96
N LEU A 552 6.41 -5.63 5.58
CA LEU A 552 7.66 -4.88 5.67
C LEU A 552 8.76 -5.60 4.88
N ARG A 553 9.18 -4.97 3.78
CA ARG A 553 10.25 -5.46 2.91
C ARG A 553 11.57 -5.74 3.64
N ASN A 554 11.86 -5.00 4.70
CA ASN A 554 13.06 -5.24 5.51
C ASN A 554 13.02 -6.57 6.27
N LEU A 555 11.83 -7.06 6.63
CA LEU A 555 11.68 -8.40 7.19
C LEU A 555 11.79 -9.48 6.11
N THR A 556 11.41 -9.19 4.87
CA THR A 556 11.71 -10.05 3.73
C THR A 556 13.20 -10.21 3.54
N ILE A 557 13.95 -9.10 3.56
CA ILE A 557 15.42 -9.13 3.49
C ILE A 557 16.02 -9.90 4.66
N LEU A 558 15.54 -9.65 5.90
CA LEU A 558 15.98 -10.36 7.09
C LEU A 558 15.76 -11.88 6.97
N GLY A 559 14.54 -12.29 6.63
CA GLY A 559 14.15 -13.70 6.52
C GLY A 559 14.87 -14.43 5.38
N GLU A 560 14.96 -13.83 4.19
CA GLU A 560 15.71 -14.40 3.07
C GLU A 560 17.20 -14.52 3.41
N THR A 561 17.78 -13.54 4.11
CA THR A 561 19.18 -13.61 4.55
C THR A 561 19.38 -14.76 5.54
N GLU A 562 18.47 -14.93 6.51
CA GLU A 562 18.51 -16.04 7.47
C GLU A 562 18.39 -17.40 6.77
N GLU A 563 17.46 -17.55 5.82
CA GLU A 563 17.31 -18.76 4.99
C GLU A 563 18.61 -19.07 4.22
N LEU A 564 19.26 -18.07 3.62
CA LEU A 564 20.54 -18.21 2.92
C LEU A 564 21.70 -18.60 3.84
N ILE A 565 21.70 -18.12 5.09
CA ILE A 565 22.69 -18.51 6.11
C ILE A 565 22.48 -19.97 6.52
N HIS A 566 21.23 -20.37 6.80
CA HIS A 566 20.88 -21.74 7.17
C HIS A 566 21.14 -22.74 6.05
N ALA A 567 20.90 -22.36 4.78
CA ALA A 567 21.19 -23.18 3.60
C ALA A 567 22.69 -23.56 3.47
N GLN A 568 23.58 -22.80 4.11
CA GLN A 568 25.01 -23.09 4.19
C GLN A 568 25.40 -23.92 5.43
N GLY A 569 24.41 -24.42 6.18
CA GLY A 569 24.61 -25.23 7.39
C GLY A 569 24.96 -24.42 8.64
N LYS A 570 24.92 -23.08 8.59
CA LYS A 570 25.20 -22.22 9.75
C LYS A 570 23.94 -22.05 10.58
N LYS A 571 24.04 -22.18 11.91
CA LYS A 571 22.96 -21.83 12.84
C LYS A 571 22.98 -20.31 13.07
N PHE A 572 21.84 -19.67 12.88
CA PHE A 572 21.69 -18.22 13.08
C PHE A 572 20.30 -17.92 13.63
N ASN A 573 20.20 -16.90 14.48
CA ASN A 573 18.94 -16.37 14.99
C ASN A 573 19.13 -14.87 15.23
N ALA A 574 18.35 -14.04 14.55
CA ALA A 574 18.46 -12.57 14.67
C ALA A 574 18.27 -12.05 16.10
N ASN A 575 17.45 -12.73 16.92
CA ASN A 575 17.19 -12.34 18.30
C ASN A 575 18.39 -12.49 19.23
N GLN A 576 19.42 -13.23 18.81
CA GLN A 576 20.65 -13.46 19.56
C GLN A 576 21.80 -12.53 19.14
N ILE A 577 21.55 -11.58 18.23
CA ILE A 577 22.57 -10.60 17.80
C ILE A 577 22.97 -9.70 18.99
N PRO A 578 24.27 -9.57 19.30
CA PRO A 578 24.77 -8.65 20.32
C PRO A 578 24.62 -7.19 19.85
N LEU A 579 23.89 -6.38 20.60
CA LEU A 579 23.59 -4.98 20.25
C LEU A 579 24.74 -4.01 20.59
N ASP A 580 25.86 -4.54 21.07
CA ASP A 580 27.12 -3.86 21.37
C ASP A 580 28.26 -4.26 20.42
N ASP A 581 27.95 -4.98 19.33
CA ASP A 581 28.94 -5.37 18.32
C ASP A 581 29.66 -4.15 17.72
N PHE A 582 30.98 -4.11 17.92
CA PHE A 582 31.81 -2.96 17.57
C PHE A 582 31.81 -2.67 16.06
N GLU A 583 31.95 -3.69 15.21
CA GLU A 583 32.00 -3.50 13.75
C GLU A 583 30.64 -3.01 13.21
N THR A 584 29.53 -3.48 13.79
CA THR A 584 28.20 -2.99 13.47
C THR A 584 28.00 -1.53 13.91
N ILE A 585 28.40 -1.17 15.14
CA ILE A 585 28.34 0.22 15.62
C ILE A 585 29.21 1.14 14.74
N ARG A 586 30.38 0.68 14.31
CA ARG A 586 31.28 1.41 13.43
C ARG A 586 30.65 1.74 12.08
N LEU A 587 29.79 0.88 11.54
CA LEU A 587 29.01 1.17 10.33
C LEU A 587 28.12 2.41 10.55
N PHE A 588 27.48 2.55 11.71
CA PHE A 588 26.72 3.74 12.07
C PHE A 588 27.63 4.95 12.30
N GLN A 589 28.74 4.82 13.02
CA GLN A 589 29.71 5.90 13.27
C GLN A 589 30.24 6.52 11.98
N THR A 590 30.50 5.71 10.97
CA THR A 590 30.99 6.17 9.66
C THR A 590 29.88 6.72 8.75
N GLY A 591 28.61 6.57 9.13
CA GLY A 591 27.46 6.98 8.32
C GLY A 591 27.23 6.11 7.08
N ASN A 592 27.78 4.89 7.06
CA ASN A 592 27.66 3.93 5.96
C ASN A 592 26.33 3.14 5.99
N THR A 593 25.25 3.81 6.39
CA THR A 593 23.92 3.23 6.65
C THR A 593 23.01 3.30 5.42
N GLY A 594 23.56 3.29 4.20
CA GLY A 594 22.80 3.51 2.97
C GLY A 594 21.73 2.47 2.66
N LEU A 595 21.86 1.27 3.23
CA LEU A 595 20.92 0.16 3.08
C LEU A 595 20.22 -0.19 4.40
N ILE A 596 20.43 0.63 5.44
CA ILE A 596 19.97 0.33 6.79
C ILE A 596 18.70 1.11 7.08
N PHE A 597 17.61 0.36 7.26
CA PHE A 597 16.28 0.87 7.56
C PHE A 597 16.29 1.97 8.63
N GLN A 598 15.50 3.03 8.43
CA GLN A 598 15.45 4.27 9.24
C GLN A 598 16.69 5.18 9.17
N PHE A 599 17.86 4.68 8.74
CA PHE A 599 19.13 5.42 8.76
C PHE A 599 19.69 5.76 7.36
N GLU A 600 18.86 5.71 6.31
CA GLU A 600 19.30 5.84 4.91
C GLU A 600 19.56 7.30 4.45
N SER A 601 18.86 8.27 5.05
CA SER A 601 18.85 9.66 4.58
C SER A 601 20.20 10.35 4.73
N SER A 602 20.52 11.30 3.84
CA SER A 602 21.80 12.03 3.88
C SER A 602 22.01 12.78 5.20
N GLY A 603 20.96 13.42 5.73
CA GLY A 603 21.10 14.18 6.96
C GLY A 603 21.17 13.32 8.23
N ILE A 604 20.50 12.17 8.31
CA ILE A 604 20.68 11.27 9.47
C ILE A 604 22.10 10.67 9.49
N LYS A 605 22.67 10.36 8.32
CA LYS A 605 24.07 9.94 8.18
C LYS A 605 25.06 11.00 8.67
N GLU A 606 24.79 12.27 8.41
CA GLU A 606 25.59 13.38 8.94
C GLU A 606 25.47 13.47 10.47
N VAL A 607 24.27 13.31 11.01
CA VAL A 607 24.05 13.27 12.46
C VAL A 607 24.82 12.13 13.10
N LEU A 608 24.79 10.93 12.52
CA LEU A 608 25.56 9.78 13.01
C LEU A 608 27.06 10.04 13.01
N ARG A 609 27.62 10.59 11.91
CA ARG A 609 29.05 10.96 11.82
C ARG A 609 29.46 11.98 12.87
N ARG A 610 28.61 12.96 13.14
CA ARG A 610 28.86 14.01 14.15
C ARG A 610 28.69 13.50 15.57
N LEU A 611 27.67 12.68 15.84
CA LEU A 611 27.38 12.12 17.16
C LEU A 611 28.41 11.06 17.56
N HIS A 612 28.86 10.27 16.59
CA HIS A 612 29.75 9.14 16.77
C HIS A 612 29.19 8.14 17.82
N PRO A 613 28.02 7.51 17.55
CA PRO A 613 27.35 6.63 18.51
C PRO A 613 28.29 5.52 19.00
N ASP A 614 28.28 5.25 20.30
CA ASP A 614 29.15 4.24 20.96
C ASP A 614 28.35 3.11 21.61
N ASN A 615 27.02 3.20 21.60
CA ASN A 615 26.12 2.20 22.17
C ASN A 615 24.76 2.21 21.44
N PHE A 616 23.94 1.20 21.73
CA PHE A 616 22.62 1.06 21.11
C PHE A 616 21.63 2.17 21.47
N GLU A 617 21.63 2.68 22.71
CA GLU A 617 20.71 3.75 23.15
C GLU A 617 20.92 5.07 22.36
N ASP A 618 22.17 5.39 21.99
CA ASP A 618 22.45 6.52 21.11
C ASP A 618 21.74 6.39 19.75
N LEU A 619 21.72 5.18 19.17
CA LEU A 619 21.02 4.92 17.91
C LEU A 619 19.50 5.09 18.08
N VAL A 620 18.95 4.62 19.20
CA VAL A 620 17.52 4.80 19.54
C VAL A 620 17.18 6.29 19.67
N ALA A 621 18.07 7.09 20.29
CA ALA A 621 17.89 8.53 20.43
C ALA A 621 17.95 9.26 19.07
N VAL A 622 18.91 8.92 18.21
CA VAL A 622 19.01 9.51 16.85
C VAL A 622 17.75 9.24 16.04
N ASN A 623 17.26 7.99 16.06
CA ASN A 623 16.04 7.60 15.35
C ASN A 623 14.79 8.38 15.83
N ALA A 624 14.74 8.70 17.12
CA ALA A 624 13.68 9.51 17.70
C ALA A 624 13.81 11.02 17.37
N LEU A 625 15.03 11.57 17.45
CA LEU A 625 15.32 13.01 17.32
C LEU A 625 15.31 13.54 15.89
N TYR A 626 15.63 12.72 14.89
CA TYR A 626 15.78 13.16 13.50
C TYR A 626 14.42 13.38 12.80
N ARG A 627 13.63 14.35 13.30
CA ARG A 627 12.30 14.73 12.82
C ARG A 627 12.08 16.26 12.89
N PRO A 628 11.22 16.85 12.04
CA PRO A 628 10.90 18.28 12.11
C PRO A 628 10.40 18.69 13.49
N GLY A 629 11.05 19.67 14.13
CA GLY A 629 10.84 20.03 15.54
C GLY A 629 12.03 19.62 16.41
N PRO A 630 12.12 18.35 16.89
CA PRO A 630 13.19 17.90 17.77
C PRO A 630 14.59 17.94 17.14
N MET A 631 14.71 18.06 15.81
CA MET A 631 15.99 18.25 15.13
C MET A 631 16.82 19.44 15.66
N GLN A 632 16.17 20.46 16.21
CA GLN A 632 16.85 21.61 16.83
C GLN A 632 17.70 21.20 18.03
N ASN A 633 17.30 20.15 18.76
CA ASN A 633 17.99 19.65 19.95
C ASN A 633 19.20 18.77 19.61
N ILE A 634 19.37 18.33 18.35
CA ILE A 634 20.46 17.43 17.95
C ILE A 634 21.83 18.05 18.21
N SER A 635 22.00 19.36 17.96
CA SER A 635 23.27 20.04 18.19
C SER A 635 23.66 20.03 19.67
N SER A 636 22.74 20.33 20.57
CA SER A 636 22.98 20.25 22.03
C SER A 636 23.15 18.82 22.51
N PHE A 637 22.38 17.86 21.97
CA PHE A 637 22.54 16.44 22.28
C PHE A 637 23.98 15.97 21.97
N ILE A 638 24.49 16.28 20.78
CA ILE A 638 25.88 15.98 20.37
C ILE A 638 26.89 16.71 21.25
N ALA A 639 26.70 18.01 21.52
CA ALA A 639 27.62 18.79 22.34
C ALA A 639 27.73 18.27 23.77
N ARG A 640 26.60 17.87 24.38
CA ARG A 640 26.55 17.28 25.72
C ARG A 640 27.20 15.91 25.77
N LYS A 641 26.93 15.05 24.79
CA LYS A 641 27.60 13.75 24.67
C LYS A 641 29.12 13.90 24.58
N GLN A 642 29.59 14.84 23.77
CA GLN A 642 31.03 15.10 23.56
C GLN A 642 31.69 15.89 24.69
N GLY A 643 30.98 16.21 25.77
CA GLY A 643 31.51 17.01 26.89
C GLY A 643 31.79 18.48 26.54
N LYS A 644 31.31 18.96 25.39
CA LYS A 644 31.45 20.37 24.95
C LYS A 644 30.40 21.28 25.58
N GLU A 645 29.29 20.72 26.06
CA GLU A 645 28.23 21.39 26.81
C GLU A 645 27.97 20.64 28.13
N LYS A 646 27.82 21.34 29.25
CA LYS A 646 27.53 20.71 30.54
C LYS A 646 26.11 20.17 30.57
N VAL A 647 25.94 18.89 30.92
CA VAL A 647 24.61 18.31 31.15
C VAL A 647 23.99 18.94 32.39
N THR A 648 22.82 19.57 32.22
CA THR A 648 22.03 20.16 33.30
C THR A 648 20.70 19.43 33.44
N TYR A 649 20.23 19.28 34.68
CA TYR A 649 18.95 18.67 34.99
C TYR A 649 18.09 19.71 35.71
N PRO A 650 16.79 19.83 35.36
CA PRO A 650 15.89 20.75 36.06
C PRO A 650 15.74 20.43 37.56
N ASP A 651 15.87 19.15 37.92
CA ASP A 651 15.87 18.65 39.29
C ASP A 651 16.78 17.41 39.40
N ALA A 652 17.43 17.23 40.56
CA ALA A 652 18.31 16.09 40.82
C ALA A 652 17.61 14.72 40.68
N SER A 653 16.31 14.62 41.01
CA SER A 653 15.57 13.35 40.90
C SER A 653 15.35 12.90 39.45
N LEU A 654 15.50 13.81 38.48
CA LEU A 654 15.33 13.49 37.05
C LEU A 654 16.60 12.92 36.41
N LYS A 655 17.74 12.94 37.13
CA LYS A 655 19.02 12.48 36.60
C LYS A 655 18.94 11.06 36.05
N LYS A 656 18.29 10.13 36.77
CA LYS A 656 18.18 8.72 36.34
C LYS A 656 17.35 8.56 35.06
N ILE A 657 16.31 9.38 34.87
CA ILE A 657 15.40 9.31 33.71
C ILE A 657 16.04 9.92 32.46
N LEU A 658 16.75 11.04 32.64
CA LEU A 658 17.30 11.83 31.54
C LEU A 658 18.78 11.55 31.25
N ALA A 659 19.48 10.74 32.06
CA ALA A 659 20.88 10.40 31.85
C ALA A 659 21.13 9.73 30.48
N PRO A 660 20.33 8.75 30.02
CA PRO A 660 20.52 8.12 28.71
C PRO A 660 20.39 9.09 27.52
N THR A 661 19.74 10.24 27.74
CA THR A 661 19.51 11.26 26.71
C THR A 661 20.23 12.57 27.04
N TYR A 662 21.29 12.52 27.86
CA TYR A 662 22.14 13.66 28.19
C TYR A 662 21.35 14.89 28.70
N GLY A 663 20.33 14.67 29.53
CA GLY A 663 19.50 15.72 30.13
C GLY A 663 18.41 16.29 29.20
N ILE A 664 18.30 15.78 27.97
CA ILE A 664 17.33 16.23 26.97
C ILE A 664 16.09 15.33 27.08
N LEU A 665 14.88 15.90 27.14
CA LEU A 665 13.66 15.10 26.97
C LEU A 665 13.59 14.65 25.51
N VAL A 666 13.42 13.34 25.28
CA VAL A 666 13.30 12.75 23.93
C VAL A 666 12.05 11.88 23.83
N TYR A 667 11.67 11.23 24.93
CA TYR A 667 10.65 10.20 24.91
C TYR A 667 9.39 10.57 25.70
N GLN A 668 8.26 10.05 25.24
CA GLN A 668 6.97 10.15 25.94
C GLN A 668 7.03 9.46 27.31
N GLU A 669 7.74 8.33 27.39
CA GLU A 669 7.94 7.55 28.60
C GLU A 669 8.76 8.35 29.63
N GLN A 670 9.72 9.16 29.20
CA GLN A 670 10.46 10.07 30.09
C GLN A 670 9.55 11.16 30.67
N VAL A 671 8.61 11.68 29.87
CA VAL A 671 7.60 12.63 30.37
C VAL A 671 6.73 11.98 31.45
N MET A 672 6.28 10.75 31.20
CA MET A 672 5.47 10.01 32.16
C MET A 672 6.22 9.74 33.46
N GLN A 673 7.46 9.27 33.39
CA GLN A 673 8.32 9.04 34.54
C GLN A 673 8.65 10.34 35.29
N THR A 674 8.80 11.45 34.56
CA THR A 674 9.03 12.77 35.17
C THR A 674 7.84 13.18 36.02
N ALA A 675 6.60 13.01 35.52
CA ALA A 675 5.39 13.29 36.29
C ALA A 675 5.22 12.35 37.50
N GLN A 676 5.56 11.07 37.35
CA GLN A 676 5.53 10.12 38.47
C GLN A 676 6.51 10.52 39.58
N VAL A 677 7.76 10.84 39.24
CA VAL A 677 8.80 11.12 40.23
C VAL A 677 8.63 12.49 40.87
N LEU A 678 8.29 13.53 40.10
CA LEU A 678 8.13 14.88 40.64
C LEU A 678 6.78 15.10 41.29
N ALA A 679 5.67 14.77 40.61
CA ALA A 679 4.34 15.09 41.08
C ALA A 679 3.66 13.93 41.83
N GLY A 680 4.25 12.74 41.84
CA GLY A 680 3.65 11.56 42.48
C GLY A 680 2.47 10.98 41.70
N PHE A 681 2.36 11.29 40.40
CA PHE A 681 1.31 10.72 39.53
C PHE A 681 1.48 9.20 39.45
N SER A 682 0.38 8.47 39.37
CA SER A 682 0.39 7.11 38.83
C SER A 682 0.83 7.14 37.36
N LEU A 683 1.37 6.04 36.84
CA LEU A 683 1.75 5.96 35.43
C LEU A 683 0.53 6.12 34.50
N GLY A 684 -0.66 5.72 34.97
CA GLY A 684 -1.93 5.94 34.28
C GLY A 684 -2.30 7.43 34.16
N GLU A 685 -2.21 8.20 35.25
CA GLU A 685 -2.41 9.66 35.24
C GLU A 685 -1.36 10.37 34.38
N ALA A 686 -0.11 9.92 34.46
CA ALA A 686 0.98 10.48 33.68
C ALA A 686 0.75 10.32 32.16
N ASP A 687 0.14 9.22 31.71
CA ASP A 687 -0.24 9.08 30.31
C ASP A 687 -1.41 10.00 29.90
N ILE A 688 -2.38 10.25 30.81
CA ILE A 688 -3.46 11.22 30.58
C ILE A 688 -2.88 12.61 30.31
N LEU A 689 -1.93 13.06 31.14
CA LEU A 689 -1.20 14.32 30.94
C LEU A 689 -0.51 14.39 29.57
N ARG A 690 0.29 13.36 29.24
CA ARG A 690 0.97 13.27 27.93
C ARG A 690 -0.03 13.40 26.78
N ARG A 691 -1.15 12.67 26.83
CA ARG A 691 -2.15 12.66 25.75
C ARG A 691 -2.88 13.99 25.63
N ALA A 692 -3.20 14.64 26.75
CA ALA A 692 -3.80 15.97 26.78
C ALA A 692 -2.92 16.99 26.06
N MET A 693 -1.61 16.94 26.32
CA MET A 693 -0.61 17.78 25.65
C MET A 693 -0.53 17.47 24.15
N SER A 694 -0.45 16.19 23.75
CA SER A 694 -0.42 15.81 22.34
C SER A 694 -1.68 16.23 21.55
N LYS A 695 -2.87 16.20 22.18
CA LYS A 695 -4.14 16.63 21.58
C LYS A 695 -4.42 18.14 21.72
N LYS A 696 -3.55 18.89 22.39
CA LYS A 696 -3.73 20.33 22.69
C LYS A 696 -5.07 20.67 23.36
N ASN A 697 -5.56 19.78 24.24
CA ASN A 697 -6.79 20.02 24.98
C ASN A 697 -6.52 20.94 26.18
N GLN A 698 -6.71 22.24 25.99
CA GLN A 698 -6.38 23.28 26.97
C GLN A 698 -7.05 23.06 28.34
N VAL A 699 -8.29 22.57 28.37
CA VAL A 699 -9.03 22.34 29.61
C VAL A 699 -8.36 21.26 30.45
N VAL A 700 -8.03 20.12 29.84
CA VAL A 700 -7.37 19.00 30.53
C VAL A 700 -5.93 19.36 30.89
N ILE A 701 -5.23 20.11 30.04
CA ILE A 701 -3.86 20.58 30.30
C ILE A 701 -3.81 21.41 31.58
N GLU A 702 -4.71 22.38 31.77
CA GLU A 702 -4.70 23.24 32.96
C GLU A 702 -5.11 22.49 34.24
N GLN A 703 -6.05 21.55 34.13
CA GLN A 703 -6.41 20.66 35.24
C GLN A 703 -5.22 19.82 35.70
N GLU A 704 -4.54 19.16 34.75
CA GLU A 704 -3.37 18.33 35.05
C GLU A 704 -2.16 19.17 35.50
N ARG A 705 -2.03 20.42 35.02
CA ARG A 705 -1.04 21.39 35.51
C ARG A 705 -1.21 21.67 37.00
N SER A 706 -2.43 21.97 37.41
CA SER A 706 -2.76 22.26 38.81
C SER A 706 -2.46 21.06 39.71
N LYS A 707 -2.84 19.86 39.27
CA LYS A 707 -2.51 18.60 39.96
C LYS A 707 -1.00 18.35 40.04
N PHE A 708 -0.28 18.57 38.94
CA PHE A 708 1.17 18.37 38.88
C PHE A 708 1.90 19.26 39.88
N ILE A 709 1.55 20.55 39.93
CA ILE A 709 2.17 21.51 40.86
C ILE A 709 1.84 21.14 42.31
N ALA A 710 0.58 20.84 42.62
CA ALA A 710 0.18 20.43 43.97
C ALA A 710 0.90 19.15 44.42
N GLY A 711 1.02 18.16 43.53
CA GLY A 711 1.74 16.93 43.77
C GLY A 711 3.24 17.15 44.01
N ALA A 712 3.87 18.03 43.22
CA ALA A 712 5.28 18.38 43.38
C ALA A 712 5.57 19.09 44.71
N ILE A 713 4.68 19.99 45.14
CA ILE A 713 4.76 20.63 46.46
C ILE A 713 4.64 19.57 47.56
N LYS A 714 3.69 18.64 47.44
CA LYS A 714 3.52 17.53 48.40
C LYS A 714 4.74 16.61 48.46
N LYS A 715 5.52 16.49 47.38
CA LYS A 715 6.79 15.76 47.30
C LYS A 715 8.02 16.57 47.76
N GLY A 716 7.80 17.77 48.29
CA GLY A 716 8.85 18.61 48.88
C GLY A 716 9.58 19.52 47.89
N ARG A 717 8.99 19.84 46.73
CA ARG A 717 9.58 20.75 45.73
C ARG A 717 8.96 22.15 45.81
N SER A 718 9.75 23.17 45.48
CA SER A 718 9.20 24.53 45.39
C SER A 718 8.27 24.65 44.18
N LYS A 719 7.31 25.58 44.28
CA LYS A 719 6.39 25.89 43.19
C LYS A 719 7.14 26.30 41.91
N ASP A 720 8.19 27.09 42.03
CA ASP A 720 9.00 27.54 40.88
C ASP A 720 9.67 26.37 40.14
N VAL A 721 10.20 25.39 40.88
CA VAL A 721 10.79 24.19 40.27
C VAL A 721 9.70 23.39 39.57
N ALA A 722 8.54 23.20 40.21
CA ALA A 722 7.41 22.48 39.63
C ALA A 722 6.93 23.13 38.32
N GLU A 723 6.76 24.45 38.30
CA GLU A 723 6.35 25.20 37.11
C GLU A 723 7.41 25.14 36.01
N LYS A 724 8.70 25.27 36.37
CA LYS A 724 9.80 25.17 35.40
C LYS A 724 9.84 23.81 34.73
N VAL A 725 9.67 22.72 35.48
CA VAL A 725 9.63 21.37 34.90
C VAL A 725 8.37 21.16 34.07
N TYR A 726 7.21 21.62 34.56
CA TYR A 726 5.97 21.51 33.79
C TYR A 726 6.06 22.22 32.44
N ASN A 727 6.60 23.45 32.42
CA ASN A 727 6.79 24.21 31.19
C ASN A 727 7.77 23.50 30.24
N TYR A 728 8.83 22.90 30.77
CA TYR A 728 9.76 22.09 29.98
C TYR A 728 9.08 20.86 29.37
N ILE A 729 8.21 20.18 30.11
CA ILE A 729 7.39 19.08 29.59
C ILE A 729 6.44 19.61 28.49
N ALA A 730 5.74 20.72 28.71
CA ALA A 730 4.76 21.26 27.78
C ALA A 730 5.37 21.69 26.44
N GLU A 731 6.53 22.33 26.48
CA GLU A 731 7.31 22.68 25.28
C GLU A 731 7.70 21.42 24.50
N PHE A 732 8.14 20.38 25.22
CA PHE A 732 8.59 19.12 24.64
C PHE A 732 7.44 18.21 24.16
N ALA A 733 6.27 18.26 24.77
CA ALA A 733 5.20 17.30 24.52
C ALA A 733 4.65 17.33 23.08
N ASN A 734 4.91 18.40 22.33
CA ASN A 734 4.63 18.47 20.89
C ASN A 734 5.55 17.56 20.05
N TYR A 735 6.70 17.16 20.59
CA TYR A 735 7.79 16.49 19.88
C TYR A 735 8.23 15.15 20.50
N GLY A 736 7.65 14.78 21.65
CA GLY A 736 7.96 13.54 22.34
C GLY A 736 7.67 12.29 21.51
N PHE A 737 8.66 11.40 21.44
CA PHE A 737 8.57 10.17 20.65
C PHE A 737 8.26 8.94 21.52
N ASN A 738 7.57 7.94 20.98
CA ASN A 738 7.32 6.69 21.71
C ASN A 738 8.59 5.83 21.73
N ARG A 739 9.14 5.59 22.92
CA ARG A 739 10.41 4.86 23.07
C ARG A 739 10.27 3.39 22.70
N SER A 740 9.17 2.74 23.06
CA SER A 740 8.92 1.33 22.73
C SER A 740 9.05 1.07 21.21
N HIS A 741 8.44 1.93 20.40
CA HIS A 741 8.55 1.91 18.94
C HIS A 741 9.98 2.23 18.45
N ALA A 742 10.63 3.24 19.06
CA ALA A 742 12.01 3.61 18.70
C ALA A 742 12.99 2.45 18.93
N VAL A 743 12.92 1.79 20.08
CA VAL A 743 13.77 0.65 20.45
C VAL A 743 13.57 -0.49 19.46
N ALA A 744 12.32 -0.87 19.19
CA ALA A 744 12.02 -1.98 18.28
C ALA A 744 12.56 -1.74 16.87
N TYR A 745 12.28 -0.58 16.27
CA TYR A 745 12.72 -0.30 14.89
C TYR A 745 14.24 -0.09 14.79
N THR A 746 14.87 0.43 15.84
CA THR A 746 16.33 0.51 15.90
C THR A 746 16.95 -0.88 16.05
N LYS A 747 16.31 -1.80 16.79
CA LYS A 747 16.75 -3.20 16.89
C LYS A 747 16.74 -3.90 15.53
N LEU A 748 15.67 -3.72 14.74
CA LEU A 748 15.61 -4.21 13.37
C LEU A 748 16.71 -3.59 12.48
N ALA A 749 16.91 -2.28 12.57
CA ALA A 749 17.99 -1.61 11.83
C ALA A 749 19.36 -2.16 12.20
N PHE A 750 19.60 -2.44 13.49
CA PHE A 750 20.83 -3.05 13.97
C PHE A 750 21.01 -4.48 13.45
N TRP A 751 19.95 -5.29 13.44
CA TRP A 751 20.01 -6.64 12.86
C TRP A 751 20.42 -6.63 11.39
N LEU A 752 19.84 -5.72 10.59
CA LEU A 752 20.21 -5.58 9.18
C LEU A 752 21.66 -5.09 9.02
N ALA A 753 22.11 -4.16 9.86
CA ALA A 753 23.49 -3.68 9.84
C ALA A 753 24.48 -4.80 10.21
N PHE A 754 24.16 -5.60 11.23
CA PHE A 754 24.95 -6.76 11.61
C PHE A 754 25.05 -7.78 10.47
N LEU A 755 23.94 -8.08 9.80
CA LEU A 755 23.92 -8.95 8.63
C LEU A 755 24.73 -8.38 7.46
N GLN A 756 24.66 -7.07 7.21
CA GLN A 756 25.47 -6.42 6.18
C GLN A 756 26.98 -6.57 6.46
N VAL A 757 27.39 -6.47 7.73
CA VAL A 757 28.80 -6.54 8.14
C VAL A 757 29.32 -7.97 8.18
N HIS A 758 28.59 -8.89 8.81
CA HIS A 758 29.08 -10.24 9.12
C HIS A 758 28.63 -11.32 8.13
N TYR A 759 27.56 -11.07 7.38
CA TYR A 759 26.96 -11.99 6.39
C TYR A 759 26.68 -11.28 5.06
N SER A 760 27.66 -10.49 4.58
CA SER A 760 27.47 -9.59 3.43
C SER A 760 27.00 -10.31 2.17
N THR A 761 27.54 -11.50 1.86
CA THR A 761 27.14 -12.24 0.66
C THR A 761 25.66 -12.61 0.69
N GLU A 762 25.19 -13.10 1.84
CA GLU A 762 23.80 -13.47 2.08
C GLU A 762 22.89 -12.24 2.05
N PHE A 763 23.28 -11.18 2.76
CA PHE A 763 22.53 -9.92 2.81
C PHE A 763 22.37 -9.28 1.43
N TYR A 764 23.46 -9.15 0.65
CA TYR A 764 23.38 -8.58 -0.70
C TYR A 764 22.61 -9.47 -1.67
N THR A 765 22.63 -10.80 -1.52
CA THR A 765 21.80 -11.70 -2.32
C THR A 765 20.31 -11.43 -2.09
N ALA A 766 19.87 -11.36 -0.83
CA ALA A 766 18.49 -11.03 -0.48
C ALA A 766 18.10 -9.61 -0.98
N MET A 767 18.97 -8.62 -0.80
CA MET A 767 18.76 -7.26 -1.30
C MET A 767 18.54 -7.22 -2.82
N LEU A 768 19.41 -7.91 -3.58
CA LEU A 768 19.32 -7.98 -5.05
C LEU A 768 18.02 -8.63 -5.51
N ASN A 769 17.61 -9.74 -4.89
CA ASN A 769 16.35 -10.43 -5.17
C ASN A 769 15.14 -9.51 -4.94
N SER A 770 15.16 -8.78 -3.83
CA SER A 770 14.13 -7.82 -3.48
C SER A 770 14.05 -6.63 -4.45
N THR A 771 15.18 -6.14 -5.00
CA THR A 771 15.24 -4.94 -5.88
C THR A 771 15.21 -5.20 -7.38
N SER A 772 15.19 -6.46 -7.81
CA SER A 772 15.38 -6.88 -9.21
C SER A 772 14.59 -6.09 -10.28
N ALA A 773 13.40 -5.58 -9.96
CA ALA A 773 12.59 -4.76 -10.87
C ALA A 773 13.12 -3.33 -11.13
N ASN A 774 13.99 -2.79 -10.26
CA ASN A 774 14.54 -1.43 -10.39
C ASN A 774 16.03 -1.46 -10.74
N GLN A 775 16.32 -1.38 -12.04
CA GLN A 775 17.68 -1.49 -12.59
C GLN A 775 18.68 -0.49 -11.99
N LEU A 776 18.24 0.75 -11.74
CA LEU A 776 19.14 1.77 -11.17
C LEU A 776 19.59 1.37 -9.76
N LYS A 777 18.66 0.88 -8.93
CA LYS A 777 18.95 0.40 -7.58
C LYS A 777 19.80 -0.88 -7.61
N THR A 778 19.51 -1.81 -8.52
CA THR A 778 20.29 -3.04 -8.68
C THR A 778 21.76 -2.73 -8.98
N ASN A 779 22.03 -1.80 -9.92
CA ASN A 779 23.40 -1.41 -10.24
C ASN A 779 24.12 -0.80 -9.02
N ASP A 780 23.46 0.07 -8.26
CA ASP A 780 24.06 0.67 -7.05
C ASP A 780 24.38 -0.40 -5.99
N LEU A 781 23.52 -1.41 -5.82
CA LEU A 781 23.75 -2.53 -4.89
C LEU A 781 24.93 -3.41 -5.34
N VAL A 782 25.00 -3.74 -6.63
CA VAL A 782 26.11 -4.53 -7.20
C VAL A 782 27.43 -3.82 -6.96
N MET A 783 27.49 -2.51 -7.21
CA MET A 783 28.69 -1.71 -6.99
C MET A 783 29.11 -1.71 -5.51
N GLN A 784 28.18 -1.51 -4.59
CA GLN A 784 28.45 -1.55 -3.14
C GLN A 784 28.93 -2.93 -2.68
N ALA A 785 28.29 -4.01 -3.16
CA ALA A 785 28.69 -5.37 -2.86
C ALA A 785 30.14 -5.65 -3.33
N GLN A 786 30.48 -5.24 -4.56
CA GLN A 786 31.82 -5.38 -5.11
C GLN A 786 32.87 -4.55 -4.35
N GLU A 787 32.51 -3.35 -3.88
CA GLU A 787 33.38 -2.51 -3.05
C GLU A 787 33.74 -3.20 -1.72
N LEU A 788 32.78 -3.89 -1.11
CA LEU A 788 32.95 -4.70 0.10
C LEU A 788 33.59 -6.09 -0.17
N GLY A 789 33.98 -6.38 -1.41
CA GLY A 789 34.67 -7.62 -1.77
C GLY A 789 33.74 -8.82 -2.04
N VAL A 790 32.42 -8.63 -2.07
CA VAL A 790 31.47 -9.66 -2.45
C VAL A 790 31.63 -9.97 -3.94
N LYS A 791 31.88 -11.25 -4.27
CA LYS A 791 32.07 -11.71 -5.65
C LYS A 791 30.73 -12.06 -6.28
N ILE A 792 30.44 -11.41 -7.41
CA ILE A 792 29.24 -11.66 -8.22
C ILE A 792 29.69 -12.31 -9.54
N LEU A 793 29.06 -13.43 -9.88
CA LEU A 793 29.31 -14.21 -11.10
C LEU A 793 28.23 -13.91 -12.13
N PRO A 794 28.56 -13.90 -13.44
CA PRO A 794 27.56 -13.78 -14.50
C PRO A 794 26.51 -14.90 -14.40
N PRO A 795 25.32 -14.70 -15.00
CA PRO A 795 24.36 -15.78 -15.12
C PRO A 795 24.98 -16.93 -15.92
N ASP A 796 24.51 -18.15 -15.64
CA ASP A 796 24.95 -19.40 -16.24
C ASP A 796 23.70 -20.25 -16.53
N ILE A 797 23.58 -20.72 -17.77
CA ILE A 797 22.37 -21.42 -18.23
C ILE A 797 22.09 -22.71 -17.45
N ASN A 798 23.14 -23.38 -16.98
CA ASN A 798 23.07 -24.66 -16.27
C ASN A 798 23.01 -24.51 -14.74
N GLN A 799 23.41 -23.35 -14.19
CA GLN A 799 23.54 -23.17 -12.73
C GLN A 799 22.63 -22.10 -12.13
N SER A 800 22.25 -21.06 -12.88
CA SER A 800 21.53 -19.91 -12.33
C SER A 800 20.04 -20.19 -12.13
N GLY A 801 19.49 -19.91 -10.96
CA GLY A 801 18.05 -19.93 -10.72
C GLY A 801 17.29 -18.84 -11.48
N LEU A 802 15.99 -18.71 -11.21
CA LEU A 802 15.25 -17.51 -11.61
C LEU A 802 15.82 -16.28 -10.91
N ASP A 803 16.13 -16.43 -9.63
CA ASP A 803 16.62 -15.39 -8.74
C ASP A 803 18.12 -15.56 -8.45
N TYR A 804 18.73 -14.55 -7.82
CA TYR A 804 20.13 -14.59 -7.41
C TYR A 804 20.30 -15.67 -6.34
N GLU A 805 21.35 -16.47 -6.48
CA GLU A 805 21.68 -17.57 -5.56
C GLU A 805 23.13 -17.47 -5.08
N ILE A 806 23.46 -18.19 -4.01
CA ILE A 806 24.83 -18.32 -3.52
C ILE A 806 25.39 -19.67 -3.96
N LYS A 807 26.54 -19.66 -4.64
CA LYS A 807 27.31 -20.85 -4.99
C LYS A 807 28.76 -20.64 -4.57
N ASN A 808 29.28 -21.54 -3.73
CA ASN A 808 30.67 -21.51 -3.25
C ASN A 808 31.09 -20.15 -2.68
N GLY A 809 30.23 -19.52 -1.88
CA GLY A 809 30.46 -18.21 -1.26
C GLY A 809 30.43 -17.03 -2.23
N LYS A 810 29.90 -17.20 -3.45
CA LYS A 810 29.76 -16.15 -4.47
C LYS A 810 28.30 -16.03 -4.89
N ILE A 811 27.87 -14.82 -5.24
CA ILE A 811 26.52 -14.58 -5.76
C ILE A 811 26.52 -14.91 -7.25
N ILE A 812 25.62 -15.77 -7.72
CA ILE A 812 25.38 -15.98 -9.15
C ILE A 812 24.14 -15.21 -9.58
N VAL A 813 24.22 -14.47 -10.69
CA VAL A 813 23.10 -13.66 -11.19
C VAL A 813 21.95 -14.57 -11.64
N GLY A 814 20.74 -14.29 -11.14
CA GLY A 814 19.53 -15.00 -11.56
C GLY A 814 19.11 -14.66 -12.99
N LEU A 815 18.51 -15.61 -13.69
CA LEU A 815 18.10 -15.41 -15.10
C LEU A 815 17.05 -14.31 -15.27
N ARG A 816 16.26 -14.02 -14.22
CA ARG A 816 15.25 -12.94 -14.21
C ARG A 816 15.87 -11.54 -14.28
N ALA A 817 17.15 -11.39 -13.93
CA ALA A 817 17.85 -10.10 -14.03
C ALA A 817 18.15 -9.67 -15.47
N ILE A 818 18.04 -10.58 -16.43
CA ILE A 818 18.33 -10.33 -17.85
C ILE A 818 17.17 -9.54 -18.48
N LYS A 819 17.49 -8.40 -19.09
CA LYS A 819 16.49 -7.51 -19.69
C LYS A 819 15.75 -8.18 -20.84
N ASN A 820 14.46 -7.86 -20.97
CA ASN A 820 13.61 -8.21 -22.10
C ASN A 820 13.43 -9.73 -22.33
N ILE A 821 13.65 -10.56 -21.31
CA ILE A 821 13.37 -12.00 -21.37
C ILE A 821 12.05 -12.29 -20.68
N ARG A 822 11.18 -13.07 -21.34
CA ARG A 822 9.86 -13.44 -20.78
C ARG A 822 10.00 -14.50 -19.69
N LEU A 823 9.16 -14.40 -18.65
CA LEU A 823 9.20 -15.32 -17.50
C LEU A 823 8.85 -16.78 -17.87
N ASP A 824 7.94 -16.99 -18.83
CA ASP A 824 7.57 -18.32 -19.31
C ASP A 824 8.73 -19.01 -20.03
N PHE A 825 9.53 -18.25 -20.79
CA PHE A 825 10.77 -18.78 -21.39
C PHE A 825 11.79 -19.18 -20.31
N LEU A 826 12.01 -18.33 -19.30
CA LEU A 826 12.92 -18.65 -18.19
C LEU A 826 12.51 -19.91 -17.42
N LYS A 827 11.21 -20.08 -17.17
CA LYS A 827 10.67 -21.29 -16.53
C LYS A 827 10.93 -22.53 -17.39
N GLN A 828 10.73 -22.43 -18.70
CA GLN A 828 11.02 -23.54 -19.61
C GLN A 828 12.50 -23.95 -19.58
N ILE A 829 13.44 -22.99 -19.58
CA ILE A 829 14.88 -23.29 -19.49
C ILE A 829 15.17 -24.13 -18.24
N ILE A 830 14.57 -23.76 -17.10
CA ILE A 830 14.75 -24.45 -15.82
C ILE A 830 14.11 -25.84 -15.84
N GLU A 831 12.91 -25.98 -16.40
CA GLU A 831 12.22 -27.26 -16.52
C GLU A 831 12.97 -28.24 -17.43
N VAL A 832 13.51 -27.76 -18.54
CA VAL A 832 14.29 -28.58 -19.49
C VAL A 832 15.60 -29.04 -18.84
N ARG A 833 16.36 -28.11 -18.25
CA ARG A 833 17.67 -28.45 -17.65
C ARG A 833 17.56 -29.37 -16.43
N ALA A 834 16.41 -29.36 -15.75
CA ALA A 834 16.14 -30.26 -14.63
C ALA A 834 16.13 -31.73 -15.07
N LYS A 835 15.86 -32.01 -16.36
CA LYS A 835 15.91 -33.35 -16.95
C LYS A 835 17.31 -33.70 -17.46
N SER A 836 17.97 -32.78 -18.16
CA SER A 836 19.34 -32.96 -18.64
C SER A 836 20.05 -31.62 -18.75
N LYS A 837 21.31 -31.52 -18.30
CA LYS A 837 22.12 -30.31 -18.48
C LYS A 837 22.39 -30.07 -19.97
N PHE A 838 22.51 -28.80 -20.34
CA PHE A 838 22.92 -28.40 -21.67
C PHE A 838 24.43 -28.64 -21.83
N THR A 839 24.80 -29.32 -22.90
CA THR A 839 26.19 -29.70 -23.20
C THR A 839 26.88 -28.75 -24.20
N SER A 840 26.11 -28.08 -25.04
CA SER A 840 26.58 -27.08 -26.01
C SER A 840 25.50 -26.04 -26.31
N PHE A 841 25.86 -24.96 -27.00
CA PHE A 841 24.89 -23.96 -27.47
C PHE A 841 23.84 -24.54 -28.42
N SER A 842 24.26 -25.41 -29.36
CA SER A 842 23.34 -26.10 -30.28
C SER A 842 22.41 -27.08 -29.55
N ASP A 843 22.92 -27.77 -28.53
CA ASP A 843 22.11 -28.66 -27.68
C ASP A 843 21.02 -27.87 -26.92
N PHE A 844 21.35 -26.69 -26.39
CA PHE A 844 20.36 -25.79 -25.82
C PHE A 844 19.25 -25.42 -26.80
N LEU A 845 19.61 -24.97 -28.02
CA LEU A 845 18.64 -24.57 -29.03
C LEU A 845 17.70 -25.72 -29.45
N ARG A 846 18.18 -26.97 -29.49
CA ARG A 846 17.35 -28.14 -29.87
C ARG A 846 16.33 -28.55 -28.81
N GLN A 847 16.56 -28.20 -27.55
CA GLN A 847 15.71 -28.63 -26.43
C GLN A 847 14.64 -27.59 -26.05
N ILE A 848 14.84 -26.32 -26.43
CA ILE A 848 13.90 -25.23 -26.17
C ILE A 848 12.79 -25.19 -27.23
N ASP A 849 11.61 -24.70 -26.87
CA ASP A 849 10.50 -24.53 -27.83
C ASP A 849 10.84 -23.44 -28.85
N PRO A 850 10.77 -23.73 -30.17
CA PRO A 850 11.12 -22.80 -31.24
C PRO A 850 10.48 -21.41 -31.12
N LYS A 851 9.28 -21.30 -30.52
CA LYS A 851 8.61 -19.99 -30.36
C LYS A 851 9.41 -18.98 -29.52
N PHE A 852 10.38 -19.45 -28.71
CA PHE A 852 11.25 -18.62 -27.88
C PHE A 852 12.63 -18.36 -28.51
N ILE A 853 12.98 -19.06 -29.59
CA ILE A 853 14.29 -18.96 -30.24
C ILE A 853 14.29 -17.78 -31.20
N GLN A 854 14.29 -16.57 -30.65
CA GLN A 854 14.42 -15.35 -31.43
C GLN A 854 15.88 -14.87 -31.39
N PRO A 855 16.51 -14.51 -32.52
CA PRO A 855 17.92 -14.12 -32.55
C PRO A 855 18.29 -13.06 -31.52
N LYS A 856 17.47 -12.01 -31.39
CA LYS A 856 17.68 -10.94 -30.41
C LYS A 856 17.65 -11.41 -28.96
N VAL A 857 16.77 -12.37 -28.64
CA VAL A 857 16.63 -12.94 -27.29
C VAL A 857 17.86 -13.81 -26.98
N ILE A 858 18.27 -14.65 -27.92
CA ILE A 858 19.43 -15.54 -27.76
C ILE A 858 20.74 -14.73 -27.65
N GLN A 859 20.93 -13.73 -28.50
CA GLN A 859 22.07 -12.80 -28.41
C GLN A 859 22.11 -12.09 -27.06
N THR A 860 20.95 -11.77 -26.48
CA THR A 860 20.87 -11.18 -25.13
C THR A 860 21.39 -12.16 -24.06
N LEU A 861 21.06 -13.46 -24.15
CA LEU A 861 21.59 -14.48 -23.24
C LEU A 861 23.10 -14.69 -23.40
N ILE A 862 23.61 -14.67 -24.63
CA ILE A 862 25.05 -14.75 -24.92
C ILE A 862 25.78 -13.55 -24.31
N LYS A 863 25.32 -12.33 -24.60
CA LYS A 863 25.90 -11.08 -24.06
C LYS A 863 25.87 -11.03 -22.53
N ALA A 864 24.80 -11.57 -21.91
CA ALA A 864 24.69 -11.66 -20.46
C ALA A 864 25.70 -12.62 -19.82
N GLY A 865 26.26 -13.57 -20.59
CA GLY A 865 27.24 -14.55 -20.12
C GLY A 865 26.69 -15.92 -19.79
N CYS A 866 25.42 -16.21 -20.11
CA CYS A 866 24.78 -17.49 -19.80
C CYS A 866 25.51 -18.72 -20.35
N PHE A 867 26.27 -18.55 -21.43
CA PHE A 867 26.96 -19.63 -22.12
C PHE A 867 28.47 -19.68 -21.85
N ASP A 868 29.04 -18.80 -21.01
CA ASP A 868 30.50 -18.66 -20.82
C ASP A 868 31.22 -19.96 -20.37
N ARG A 869 30.49 -20.92 -19.78
CA ARG A 869 31.02 -22.25 -19.40
C ARG A 869 30.91 -23.30 -20.51
N LEU A 870 29.98 -23.11 -21.45
CA LEU A 870 29.80 -23.99 -22.61
C LEU A 870 30.68 -23.54 -23.76
N ASP A 871 30.77 -22.22 -23.96
CA ASP A 871 31.65 -21.58 -24.91
C ASP A 871 32.19 -20.27 -24.31
N SER A 872 33.51 -20.17 -24.22
CA SER A 872 34.16 -19.03 -23.57
C SER A 872 34.22 -17.77 -24.45
N ASN A 873 33.99 -17.90 -25.76
CA ASN A 873 34.15 -16.84 -26.75
C ASN A 873 32.79 -16.20 -27.14
N ARG A 874 32.33 -15.22 -26.35
CA ARG A 874 31.07 -14.51 -26.64
C ARG A 874 31.04 -13.87 -28.03
N ASN A 875 32.19 -13.37 -28.52
CA ASN A 875 32.25 -12.72 -29.84
C ASN A 875 31.96 -13.72 -30.96
N GLU A 876 32.56 -14.90 -30.89
CA GLU A 876 32.36 -15.98 -31.86
C GLU A 876 30.93 -16.52 -31.79
N LEU A 877 30.38 -16.73 -30.60
CA LEU A 877 28.97 -17.11 -30.46
C LEU A 877 28.02 -16.05 -31.03
N LEU A 878 28.29 -14.75 -30.83
CA LEU A 878 27.45 -13.68 -31.36
C LEU A 878 27.48 -13.64 -32.89
N GLU A 879 28.69 -13.72 -33.47
CA GLU A 879 28.89 -13.70 -34.93
C GLU A 879 28.18 -14.87 -35.62
N ASN A 880 28.20 -16.06 -35.01
CA ASN A 880 27.66 -17.27 -35.59
C ASN A 880 26.22 -17.60 -35.12
N SER A 881 25.68 -16.85 -34.15
CA SER A 881 24.38 -17.16 -33.50
C SER A 881 23.22 -17.31 -34.49
N GLN A 882 23.14 -16.45 -35.51
CA GLN A 882 22.07 -16.46 -36.50
C GLN A 882 22.12 -17.74 -37.34
N GLU A 883 23.28 -18.07 -37.90
CA GLU A 883 23.48 -19.24 -38.75
C GLU A 883 23.26 -20.55 -37.98
N ILE A 884 23.65 -20.59 -36.70
CA ILE A 884 23.40 -21.75 -35.82
C ILE A 884 21.91 -21.92 -35.53
N ILE A 885 21.17 -20.83 -35.27
CA ILE A 885 19.71 -20.89 -35.06
C ILE A 885 19.00 -21.43 -36.30
N GLU A 886 19.33 -20.89 -37.47
CA GLU A 886 18.74 -21.33 -38.75
C GLU A 886 19.03 -22.81 -39.03
N ASN A 887 20.26 -23.27 -38.76
CA ASN A 887 20.61 -24.69 -38.91
C ASN A 887 19.81 -25.60 -37.96
N VAL A 888 19.58 -25.18 -36.71
CA VAL A 888 18.78 -25.93 -35.74
C VAL A 888 17.29 -25.92 -36.11
N GLU A 889 16.76 -24.83 -36.63
CA GLU A 889 15.38 -24.77 -37.14
C GLU A 889 15.18 -25.72 -38.34
N LEU A 890 16.16 -25.79 -39.25
CA LEU A 890 16.13 -26.68 -40.41
C LEU A 890 16.28 -28.17 -40.05
N THR A 891 17.13 -28.49 -39.08
CA THR A 891 17.44 -29.88 -38.68
C THR A 891 16.52 -30.42 -37.59
N GLY A 892 15.84 -29.54 -36.86
CA GLY A 892 14.99 -29.87 -35.73
C GLY A 892 15.73 -30.67 -34.65
N LYS A 893 15.14 -31.78 -34.22
CA LYS A 893 15.74 -32.71 -33.23
C LYS A 893 16.58 -33.84 -33.86
N ASN A 894 16.73 -33.87 -35.19
CA ASN A 894 17.35 -34.99 -35.88
C ASN A 894 18.88 -34.81 -36.02
N ILE A 895 19.62 -35.40 -35.09
CA ILE A 895 21.10 -35.29 -35.03
C ILE A 895 21.76 -35.82 -36.31
N ALA A 896 21.25 -36.92 -36.87
CA ALA A 896 21.80 -37.53 -38.08
C ALA A 896 21.65 -36.61 -39.31
N LEU A 897 20.56 -35.84 -39.40
CA LEU A 897 20.35 -34.87 -40.48
C LEU A 897 21.33 -33.69 -40.36
N SER A 898 21.61 -33.25 -39.13
CA SER A 898 22.61 -32.19 -38.86
C SER A 898 24.03 -32.62 -39.20
N GLU A 899 24.41 -33.88 -38.93
CA GLU A 899 25.72 -34.42 -39.30
C GLU A 899 25.84 -34.58 -40.83
N SER A 900 24.74 -34.93 -41.51
CA SER A 900 24.69 -35.08 -42.97
C SER A 900 24.83 -33.78 -43.77
N LEU A 901 24.39 -32.65 -43.20
CA LEU A 901 24.40 -31.33 -43.86
C LEU A 901 25.75 -30.60 -43.73
N GLY A 902 26.67 -31.14 -42.93
CA GLY A 902 27.90 -30.44 -42.51
C GLY A 902 27.56 -29.33 -41.52
N GLY A 903 28.27 -29.26 -40.39
CA GLY A 903 28.07 -28.17 -39.42
C GLY A 903 28.23 -26.79 -40.05
N VAL A 904 27.65 -25.77 -39.41
CA VAL A 904 27.81 -24.37 -39.85
C VAL A 904 29.31 -24.02 -39.82
N PRO A 905 29.92 -23.52 -40.92
CA PRO A 905 31.30 -23.07 -40.91
C PRO A 905 31.44 -21.84 -40.01
N LEU A 906 31.95 -22.03 -38.80
CA LEU A 906 32.08 -20.97 -37.79
C LEU A 906 33.12 -19.93 -38.21
N LYS A 907 32.72 -18.67 -38.24
CA LYS A 907 33.62 -17.52 -38.37
C LYS A 907 34.34 -17.32 -37.04
N GLN A 908 35.66 -17.47 -37.06
CA GLN A 908 36.48 -17.21 -35.88
C GLN A 908 36.45 -15.72 -35.52
N ALA A 909 36.30 -15.42 -34.24
CA ALA A 909 36.39 -14.06 -33.70
C ALA A 909 37.39 -14.02 -32.54
N SER A 910 38.05 -12.87 -32.34
CA SER A 910 38.96 -12.69 -31.21
C SER A 910 38.22 -12.78 -29.88
N MET A 911 38.84 -13.39 -28.86
CA MET A 911 38.29 -13.45 -27.51
C MET A 911 37.96 -12.05 -26.97
N PRO A 912 36.76 -11.85 -26.38
CA PRO A 912 36.39 -10.55 -25.82
C PRO A 912 37.27 -10.20 -24.62
N SER A 913 37.76 -8.97 -24.61
CA SER A 913 38.43 -8.36 -23.46
C SER A 913 37.49 -8.26 -22.25
N LYS A 914 38.05 -8.07 -21.05
CA LYS A 914 37.24 -7.84 -19.83
C LYS A 914 36.32 -6.62 -19.97
N GLN A 915 36.76 -5.59 -20.70
CA GLN A 915 35.97 -4.39 -20.92
C GLN A 915 34.79 -4.64 -21.86
N GLU A 916 35.00 -5.40 -22.93
CA GLU A 916 33.91 -5.79 -23.85
C GLU A 916 32.88 -6.66 -23.15
N LYS A 917 33.31 -7.64 -22.34
CA LYS A 917 32.39 -8.44 -21.51
C LYS A 917 31.58 -7.57 -20.56
N ALA A 918 32.23 -6.61 -19.88
CA ALA A 918 31.55 -5.68 -18.98
C ALA A 918 30.51 -4.81 -19.71
N GLN A 919 30.82 -4.35 -20.93
CA GLN A 919 29.89 -3.57 -21.75
C GLN A 919 28.68 -4.40 -22.21
N MET A 920 28.90 -5.65 -22.61
CA MET A 920 27.81 -6.59 -22.96
C MET A 920 26.88 -6.86 -21.76
N GLU A 921 27.45 -6.97 -20.55
CA GLU A 921 26.69 -7.13 -19.32
C GLU A 921 25.92 -5.85 -18.95
N GLU A 922 26.52 -4.66 -19.05
CA GLU A 922 25.80 -3.39 -18.81
C GLU A 922 24.61 -3.21 -19.77
N GLU A 923 24.77 -3.61 -21.04
CA GLU A 923 23.69 -3.60 -22.03
C GLU A 923 22.52 -4.49 -21.59
N THR A 924 22.81 -5.74 -21.20
CA THR A 924 21.81 -6.80 -21.01
C THR A 924 21.30 -6.96 -19.58
N LEU A 925 22.13 -6.69 -18.57
CA LEU A 925 21.79 -6.76 -17.14
C LEU A 925 21.56 -5.36 -16.55
N GLY A 926 22.18 -4.32 -17.12
CA GLY A 926 22.17 -2.97 -16.56
C GLY A 926 23.30 -2.68 -15.57
N PHE A 927 24.15 -3.68 -15.29
CA PHE A 927 25.33 -3.62 -14.44
C PHE A 927 26.37 -4.64 -14.96
N SER A 928 27.60 -4.59 -14.47
CA SER A 928 28.61 -5.62 -14.77
C SER A 928 28.97 -6.44 -13.53
N THR A 929 29.17 -7.74 -13.74
CA THR A 929 29.64 -8.69 -12.71
C THR A 929 31.15 -8.64 -12.52
N LEU A 930 31.88 -8.19 -13.54
CA LEU A 930 33.30 -7.86 -13.44
C LEU A 930 33.47 -6.60 -12.60
N THR A 931 34.65 -6.45 -11.97
CA THR A 931 34.98 -5.19 -11.29
C THR A 931 34.84 -4.06 -12.30
N SER A 932 33.86 -3.18 -12.08
CA SER A 932 33.61 -2.06 -12.97
C SER A 932 34.92 -1.29 -13.16
N PRO A 933 35.25 -0.87 -14.39
CA PRO A 933 36.42 -0.02 -14.64
C PRO A 933 36.45 1.21 -13.71
N LEU A 934 35.28 1.70 -13.28
CA LEU A 934 35.14 2.78 -12.30
C LEU A 934 35.74 2.43 -10.93
N ILE A 935 35.42 1.26 -10.37
CA ILE A 935 35.92 0.80 -9.07
C ILE A 935 37.44 0.56 -9.14
N ALA A 936 37.92 -0.03 -10.24
CA ALA A 936 39.35 -0.24 -10.46
C ALA A 936 40.11 1.09 -10.50
N VAL A 937 39.57 2.09 -11.21
CA VAL A 937 40.16 3.44 -11.26
C VAL A 937 40.08 4.12 -9.92
N GLN A 938 38.96 4.03 -9.19
CA GLN A 938 38.85 4.61 -7.85
C GLN A 938 39.92 4.05 -6.91
N LYS A 939 40.11 2.73 -6.87
CA LYS A 939 41.17 2.08 -6.06
C LYS A 939 42.56 2.59 -6.43
N TYR A 940 42.83 2.81 -7.72
CA TYR A 940 44.11 3.36 -8.16
C TYR A 940 44.24 4.87 -7.88
N ALA A 941 43.14 5.62 -8.04
CA ALA A 941 43.09 7.06 -7.91
C ALA A 941 43.26 7.56 -6.47
N VAL A 942 43.08 6.70 -5.47
CA VAL A 942 43.48 6.98 -4.08
C VAL A 942 44.95 7.44 -4.01
N LYS A 943 45.83 6.92 -4.87
CA LYS A 943 47.24 7.35 -4.97
C LYS A 943 47.42 8.82 -5.40
N PHE A 944 46.40 9.43 -5.99
CA PHE A 944 46.38 10.83 -6.42
C PHE A 944 45.54 11.72 -5.48
N ASN A 945 45.32 11.30 -4.23
CA ASN A 945 44.43 11.98 -3.28
C ASN A 945 43.00 12.16 -3.82
N ALA A 946 42.55 11.28 -4.73
CA ALA A 946 41.17 11.31 -5.18
C ALA A 946 40.25 10.81 -4.06
N LYS A 947 39.19 11.57 -3.77
CA LYS A 947 38.18 11.22 -2.77
C LYS A 947 36.86 10.84 -3.46
N PRO A 948 36.02 10.03 -2.82
CA PRO A 948 34.64 9.85 -3.26
C PRO A 948 33.88 11.18 -3.32
N LEU A 949 33.01 11.34 -4.31
CA LEU A 949 32.17 12.52 -4.55
C LEU A 949 31.35 12.91 -3.31
N SER A 950 30.92 11.92 -2.54
CA SER A 950 30.16 12.10 -1.30
C SER A 950 30.95 12.74 -0.15
N GLN A 951 32.29 12.65 -0.17
CA GLN A 951 33.16 13.08 0.93
C GLN A 951 33.60 14.54 0.84
N PHE A 952 33.26 15.25 -0.23
CA PHE A 952 33.63 16.66 -0.39
C PHE A 952 32.79 17.56 0.51
N ASN A 953 33.45 18.48 1.22
CA ASN A 953 32.84 19.48 2.08
C ASN A 953 32.62 20.81 1.35
N ILE A 954 31.77 21.66 1.90
CA ILE A 954 31.57 23.02 1.39
C ILE A 954 32.90 23.78 1.42
N ASN A 955 33.20 24.51 0.35
CA ASN A 955 34.46 25.22 0.10
C ASN A 955 35.68 24.30 -0.13
N GLU A 956 35.48 22.99 -0.26
CA GLU A 956 36.55 22.06 -0.64
C GLU A 956 36.71 22.04 -2.16
N THR A 957 37.96 22.01 -2.62
CA THR A 957 38.32 21.73 -4.01
C THR A 957 39.25 20.52 -4.01
N GLY A 958 39.03 19.57 -4.91
CA GLY A 958 39.86 18.38 -4.99
C GLY A 958 39.48 17.46 -6.13
N ILE A 959 40.09 16.28 -6.13
CA ILE A 959 40.00 15.33 -7.23
C ILE A 959 39.02 14.21 -6.88
N ALA A 960 38.12 13.88 -7.80
CA ALA A 960 37.23 12.72 -7.71
C ALA A 960 37.34 11.88 -8.97
N VAL A 961 36.85 10.63 -8.91
CA VAL A 961 36.65 9.80 -10.09
C VAL A 961 35.16 9.64 -10.29
N GLY A 962 34.67 9.86 -11.51
CA GLY A 962 33.24 9.70 -11.81
C GLY A 962 32.99 9.24 -13.24
N LYS A 963 31.99 8.36 -13.41
CA LYS A 963 31.39 8.00 -14.70
C LYS A 963 30.30 9.02 -15.03
N LEU A 964 30.34 9.60 -16.23
CA LEU A 964 29.32 10.55 -16.68
C LEU A 964 28.03 9.79 -17.01
N MET A 965 26.96 10.02 -16.26
CA MET A 965 25.68 9.31 -16.41
C MET A 965 24.70 10.03 -17.33
N THR A 966 24.59 11.35 -17.19
CA THR A 966 23.71 12.18 -18.00
C THR A 966 24.33 13.53 -18.26
N LEU A 967 24.04 14.10 -19.42
CA LEU A 967 24.49 15.43 -19.82
C LEU A 967 23.30 16.19 -20.42
N LYS A 968 22.85 17.26 -19.74
CA LYS A 968 21.75 18.11 -20.20
C LYS A 968 22.27 19.50 -20.54
N LEU A 969 22.17 19.87 -21.81
CA LEU A 969 22.61 21.17 -22.31
C LEU A 969 21.54 22.23 -22.06
N ILE A 970 21.97 23.39 -21.57
CA ILE A 970 21.10 24.54 -21.30
C ILE A 970 21.78 25.82 -21.82
N LYS A 971 21.00 26.70 -22.47
CA LYS A 971 21.47 28.03 -22.83
C LYS A 971 21.21 29.00 -21.67
N THR A 972 22.24 29.74 -21.28
CA THR A 972 22.13 30.82 -20.28
C THR A 972 21.32 32.00 -20.84
N LYS A 973 20.87 32.92 -19.97
CA LYS A 973 20.19 34.17 -20.38
C LYS A 973 21.02 35.03 -21.35
N LYS A 974 22.35 34.86 -21.36
CA LYS A 974 23.29 35.54 -22.27
C LYS A 974 23.60 34.73 -23.55
N GLY A 975 22.88 33.64 -23.80
CA GLY A 975 23.04 32.80 -25.00
C GLY A 975 24.17 31.75 -24.96
N ALA A 976 25.09 31.82 -23.99
CA ALA A 976 26.18 30.86 -23.84
C ALA A 976 25.68 29.49 -23.36
N THR A 977 26.28 28.41 -23.87
CA THR A 977 25.91 27.03 -23.55
C THR A 977 26.58 26.57 -22.26
N MET A 978 25.80 26.04 -21.32
CA MET A 978 26.28 25.34 -20.12
C MET A 978 25.67 23.94 -20.05
N ALA A 979 26.19 23.09 -19.16
CA ALA A 979 25.63 21.75 -18.96
C ALA A 979 25.37 21.44 -17.49
N PHE A 980 24.23 20.80 -17.23
CA PHE A 980 23.98 20.08 -15.99
C PHE A 980 24.30 18.61 -16.24
N SER A 981 25.22 18.06 -15.45
CA SER A 981 25.70 16.70 -15.61
C SER A 981 25.53 15.90 -14.32
N VAL A 982 25.33 14.60 -14.44
CA VAL A 982 25.32 13.69 -13.29
C VAL A 982 26.54 12.80 -13.41
N PHE A 983 27.42 12.84 -12.42
CA PHE A 983 28.53 11.91 -12.30
C PHE A 983 28.25 10.91 -11.17
N ALA A 984 28.55 9.64 -11.45
CA ALA A 984 28.46 8.57 -10.47
C ALA A 984 29.85 8.04 -10.12
N ASP A 985 30.12 7.88 -8.84
CA ASP A 985 31.23 7.07 -8.34
C ASP A 985 30.68 5.79 -7.68
N SER A 986 31.51 4.96 -7.05
CA SER A 986 31.02 3.75 -6.35
C SER A 986 30.12 4.02 -5.15
N THR A 987 30.16 5.23 -4.60
CA THR A 987 29.52 5.58 -3.33
C THR A 987 28.27 6.44 -3.49
N SER A 988 28.19 7.24 -4.56
CA SER A 988 27.18 8.28 -4.74
C SER A 988 27.05 8.77 -6.18
N ARG A 989 25.94 9.45 -6.44
CA ARG A 989 25.72 10.22 -7.67
C ARG A 989 25.57 11.69 -7.29
N GLN A 990 26.29 12.58 -7.98
CA GLN A 990 26.23 14.02 -7.72
C GLN A 990 25.86 14.79 -8.99
N ASP A 991 24.98 15.77 -8.84
CA ASP A 991 24.71 16.78 -9.85
C ASP A 991 25.88 17.77 -9.90
N ILE A 992 26.61 17.76 -11.01
CA ILE A 992 27.77 18.64 -11.24
C ILE A 992 27.42 19.64 -12.34
N VAL A 993 27.55 20.92 -12.01
CA VAL A 993 27.33 22.03 -12.93
C VAL A 993 28.61 22.29 -13.72
N ILE A 994 28.49 22.33 -15.05
CA ILE A 994 29.57 22.68 -15.98
C ILE A 994 29.25 24.05 -16.57
N PHE A 995 29.95 25.08 -16.09
CA PHE A 995 29.77 26.45 -16.58
C PHE A 995 30.29 26.62 -18.02
N PRO A 996 29.84 27.64 -18.77
CA PRO A 996 30.15 27.78 -20.19
C PRO A 996 31.64 27.70 -20.54
N GLY A 997 32.51 28.40 -19.81
CA GLY A 997 33.95 28.39 -20.09
C GLY A 997 34.57 27.00 -19.97
N VAL A 998 34.16 26.22 -18.96
CA VAL A 998 34.61 24.84 -18.75
C VAL A 998 33.98 23.90 -19.78
N TYR A 999 32.70 24.11 -20.12
CA TYR A 999 32.01 23.31 -21.13
C TYR A 999 32.67 23.47 -22.50
N ASP A 1000 32.95 24.70 -22.94
CA ASP A 1000 33.58 24.95 -24.24
C ASP A 1000 34.98 24.32 -24.35
N GLN A 1001 35.72 24.28 -23.23
CA GLN A 1001 37.03 23.64 -23.16
C GLN A 1001 36.98 22.12 -23.33
N PHE A 1002 35.95 21.46 -22.79
CA PHE A 1002 35.90 19.98 -22.71
C PHE A 1002 34.75 19.33 -23.49
N LYS A 1003 33.95 20.08 -24.26
CA LYS A 1003 32.79 19.56 -25.00
C LYS A 1003 33.11 18.36 -25.90
N ALA A 1004 34.31 18.32 -26.50
CA ALA A 1004 34.74 17.21 -27.36
C ALA A 1004 35.04 15.92 -26.57
N ASN A 1005 35.31 16.04 -25.27
CA ASN A 1005 35.71 14.94 -24.40
C ASN A 1005 34.55 14.37 -23.57
N LEU A 1006 33.41 15.07 -23.49
CA LEU A 1006 32.25 14.70 -22.68
C LEU A 1006 31.36 13.70 -23.43
N LYS A 1007 31.42 12.42 -23.03
CA LYS A 1007 30.61 11.32 -23.57
C LYS A 1007 29.97 10.56 -22.40
N VAL A 1008 28.66 10.37 -22.49
CA VAL A 1008 27.91 9.58 -21.51
C VAL A 1008 28.47 8.15 -21.49
N GLY A 1009 28.69 7.63 -20.29
CA GLY A 1009 29.27 6.31 -20.03
C GLY A 1009 30.79 6.30 -19.82
N THR A 1010 31.50 7.39 -20.13
CA THR A 1010 32.96 7.48 -19.96
C THR A 1010 33.36 7.81 -18.51
N ILE A 1011 34.51 7.31 -18.07
CA ILE A 1011 35.08 7.54 -16.73
C ILE A 1011 36.12 8.67 -16.79
N TYR A 1012 36.02 9.57 -15.83
CA TYR A 1012 36.84 10.78 -15.76
C TYR A 1012 37.48 10.93 -14.40
N LEU A 1013 38.67 11.54 -14.41
CA LEU A 1013 39.24 12.20 -13.24
C LEU A 1013 38.71 13.64 -13.26
N LEU A 1014 38.02 14.03 -12.20
CA LEU A 1014 37.28 15.29 -12.07
C LEU A 1014 37.96 16.16 -11.03
N GLU A 1015 38.31 17.39 -11.38
CA GLU A 1015 38.63 18.43 -10.39
C GLU A 1015 37.33 19.16 -10.07
N ILE A 1016 36.81 18.95 -8.86
CA ILE A 1016 35.52 19.49 -8.42
C ILE A 1016 35.73 20.53 -7.32
N LYS A 1017 34.92 21.58 -7.37
CA LYS A 1017 34.79 22.59 -6.31
C LYS A 1017 33.37 22.54 -5.76
N VAL A 1018 33.25 22.40 -4.44
CA VAL A 1018 31.96 22.39 -3.76
C VAL A 1018 31.73 23.73 -3.08
N GLN A 1019 30.55 24.31 -3.26
CA GLN A 1019 30.14 25.57 -2.65
C GLN A 1019 28.69 25.49 -2.15
N ASN A 1020 28.23 26.50 -1.42
CA ASN A 1020 26.82 26.61 -1.04
C ASN A 1020 25.95 26.83 -2.28
N ASP A 1021 24.79 26.17 -2.33
CA ASP A 1021 23.79 26.50 -3.34
C ASP A 1021 23.28 27.95 -3.16
N ARG A 1022 23.02 28.63 -4.27
CA ARG A 1022 22.62 30.04 -4.27
C ARG A 1022 21.20 30.29 -3.77
N TYR A 1023 20.34 29.27 -3.79
CA TYR A 1023 18.94 29.36 -3.37
C TYR A 1023 18.69 28.68 -2.03
N ASP A 1024 19.50 27.68 -1.68
CA ASP A 1024 19.46 27.00 -0.38
C ASP A 1024 20.87 26.87 0.20
N THR A 1025 21.21 27.74 1.16
CA THR A 1025 22.54 27.75 1.80
C THR A 1025 22.85 26.48 2.60
N SER A 1026 21.87 25.59 2.81
CA SER A 1026 22.09 24.29 3.46
C SER A 1026 22.48 23.16 2.48
N GLN A 1027 22.40 23.40 1.17
CA GLN A 1027 22.68 22.41 0.13
C GLN A 1027 24.07 22.61 -0.50
N LYS A 1028 24.71 21.50 -0.90
CA LYS A 1028 25.99 21.49 -1.60
C LYS A 1028 25.76 21.63 -3.10
N GLN A 1029 26.46 22.57 -3.73
CA GLN A 1029 26.55 22.69 -5.18
C GLN A 1029 27.93 22.26 -5.66
N TYR A 1030 27.98 21.27 -6.55
CA TYR A 1030 29.21 20.75 -7.13
C TYR A 1030 29.47 21.41 -8.48
N LEU A 1031 30.67 21.96 -8.65
CA LEU A 1031 31.12 22.62 -9.87
C LEU A 1031 32.30 21.87 -10.47
N LEU A 1032 32.27 21.67 -11.79
CA LEU A 1032 33.40 21.12 -12.51
C LEU A 1032 34.41 22.22 -12.86
N ASN A 1033 35.66 22.05 -12.44
CA ASN A 1033 36.77 22.94 -12.84
C ASN A 1033 37.56 22.35 -14.01
N LYS A 1034 37.98 21.09 -13.90
CA LYS A 1034 38.74 20.38 -14.94
C LYS A 1034 38.29 18.93 -15.03
N LEU A 1035 38.47 18.32 -16.20
CA LEU A 1035 38.27 16.89 -16.38
C LEU A 1035 39.39 16.28 -17.23
N LYS A 1036 39.72 15.02 -16.95
CA LYS A 1036 40.63 14.22 -17.77
C LYS A 1036 40.02 12.84 -18.00
N ILE A 1037 39.97 12.40 -19.26
CA ILE A 1037 39.52 11.05 -19.61
C ILE A 1037 40.51 10.04 -19.03
N VAL A 1038 39.99 9.01 -18.37
CA VAL A 1038 40.80 7.88 -17.92
C VAL A 1038 40.87 6.85 -19.04
N ASN A 1039 42.02 6.78 -19.70
CA ASN A 1039 42.30 5.77 -20.72
C ASN A 1039 42.94 4.55 -20.08
N PHE A 1040 42.29 3.40 -20.16
CA PHE A 1040 42.88 2.12 -19.80
C PHE A 1040 43.78 1.70 -20.96
N LYS A 1041 45.10 1.79 -20.81
CA LYS A 1041 45.99 1.00 -21.66
C LYS A 1041 45.90 -0.44 -21.17
N SER A 1042 45.49 -1.32 -22.10
CA SER A 1042 45.36 -2.77 -21.96
C SER A 1042 46.58 -3.43 -21.37
#